data_AF-A0A2Y9IYR1-F1
#
_entry.id   AF-A0A2Y9IYR1-F1
#
_cell.length_a   1.000
_cell.length_b   1.000
_cell.length_c   1.000
_cell.angle_alpha   90.00
_cell.angle_beta   90.00
_cell.angle_gamma   90.00
#
_symmetry.space_group_name_H-M   'P 1'
#
loop_
_entity.id
_entity.type
_entity.pdbx_description
1 polymer ?
#
loop_
_entity_poly.entity_id
_entity_poly.type
_entity_poly.pdbx_seq_one_letter_code
_entity_poly.pdbx_strand_id
1 'polypeptide(L)'
;MEEMEEVEKYVNHVHNLTEEREASSHSCEEENKELRNVVKELQLKQEVRIKEIEEMLYKEGLSEIALSSPSEQIIYLLVERSTLLRKLETGSPKPESQRCMTSNLQKGLAQEKFEQIHQPLQREHEKYQVPVWQPGKTLSESRNEDLEKDKTSQNCLERNGEEAAEKLGMAQKEIRRLTDELQEKEKEQGKLDSALQKAQLEIEKLKENLTKLKEKDSVDLQKAREHNQRLDKEILALRNRVRSLDSEKKVLGEVVERLKGEICESQENKQLGNHSPRKSVGAERREQCPSSGEKVKYQQQDGVDQLRQNLHRLQILCNSAEKELRYEREKNLDLKQHNSLLQEESLKIKIELKQAQQKLLDSTKMCSSLTAERNHSQQKIRELELEGLTQAQSIKSQNNLQEKLAQEKSKVADAEAKILDLQQKLEHAQKVSLSDTYILGMKQLEQRIKEALENEAKTKQQYQEEQHKRRLLGQNLKELQKQVRILQDKRNQLEITNSQQQSRIQEQEAQLKQLEEEKRKSEEHLKSNRELSEKISGLQQEKKALCEEYGQFLKQLDVHVRICNEKRHHHKAKLCRVKDRLSHKVELRDKRIEQLENEIRGLRQQMEKKKAFQDEVTAQNNILLLEKRKLLEQVTEQELIRNNKLIISSVQIRKQFVTSLNLNY
;
A
#
# COMPACT_ATOMS: atom_id res chain seq x y z
N MET A 1 -5.28 -3.86 40.42
CA MET A 1 -3.87 -4.17 40.70
C MET A 1 -3.22 -4.79 39.48
N GLU A 2 -3.82 -5.81 38.85
CA GLU A 2 -3.32 -6.41 37.60
C GLU A 2 -3.13 -5.42 36.45
N GLU A 3 -4.06 -4.48 36.23
CA GLU A 3 -3.92 -3.47 35.17
C GLU A 3 -2.71 -2.54 35.36
N MET A 4 -2.33 -2.21 36.60
CA MET A 4 -1.12 -1.42 36.85
C MET A 4 0.15 -2.21 36.57
N GLU A 5 0.15 -3.51 36.87
CA GLU A 5 1.28 -4.40 36.61
C GLU A 5 1.48 -4.63 35.11
N GLU A 6 0.39 -4.66 34.32
CA GLU A 6 0.46 -4.76 32.86
C GLU A 6 0.97 -3.46 32.21
N VAL A 7 0.53 -2.30 32.71
CA VAL A 7 1.06 -1.00 32.28
C VAL A 7 2.55 -0.87 32.61
N GLU A 8 2.98 -1.31 33.80
CA GLU A 8 4.39 -1.29 34.19
C GLU A 8 5.26 -2.20 33.30
N LYS A 9 4.76 -3.40 32.95
CA LYS A 9 5.42 -4.29 31.97
C LYS A 9 5.54 -3.65 30.60
N TYR A 10 4.48 -2.96 30.13
CA TYR A 10 4.51 -2.27 28.84
C TYR A 10 5.49 -1.09 28.83
N VAL A 11 5.52 -0.29 29.91
CA VAL A 11 6.46 0.83 30.06
C VAL A 11 7.90 0.32 30.06
N ASN A 12 8.19 -0.76 30.78
CA ASN A 12 9.53 -1.36 30.78
C ASN A 12 9.92 -1.92 29.41
N HIS A 13 8.98 -2.52 28.67
CA HIS A 13 9.23 -2.99 27.32
C HIS A 13 9.55 -1.83 26.35
N VAL A 14 8.80 -0.73 26.43
CA VAL A 14 9.07 0.47 25.62
C VAL A 14 10.42 1.10 25.98
N HIS A 15 10.77 1.11 27.27
CA HIS A 15 12.07 1.63 27.71
C HIS A 15 13.23 0.80 27.13
N ASN A 16 13.17 -0.53 27.27
CA ASN A 16 14.19 -1.42 26.71
C ASN A 16 14.33 -1.28 25.18
N LEU A 17 13.21 -1.20 24.45
CA LEU A 17 13.23 -0.98 23.00
C LEU A 17 13.87 0.37 22.62
N THR A 18 13.71 1.38 23.47
CA THR A 18 14.31 2.70 23.27
C THR A 18 15.82 2.63 23.48
N GLU A 19 16.29 1.95 24.54
CA GLU A 19 17.71 1.73 24.80
C GLU A 19 18.39 0.92 23.68
N GLU A 20 17.76 -0.15 23.20
CA GLU A 20 18.27 -0.94 22.07
C GLU A 20 18.38 -0.12 20.77
N ARG A 21 17.41 0.77 20.53
CA ARG A 21 17.42 1.68 19.39
C ARG A 21 18.56 2.70 19.51
N GLU A 22 18.76 3.27 20.69
CA GLU A 22 19.84 4.23 20.94
C GLU A 22 21.22 3.58 20.80
N ALA A 23 21.41 2.38 21.34
CA ALA A 23 22.64 1.60 21.19
C ALA A 23 22.94 1.26 19.72
N SER A 24 21.91 0.86 18.96
CA SER A 24 22.04 0.58 17.52
C SER A 24 22.37 1.84 16.71
N SER A 25 21.77 2.97 17.07
CA SER A 25 22.06 4.27 16.45
C SER A 25 23.52 4.67 16.67
N HIS A 26 24.01 4.54 17.90
CA HIS A 26 25.41 4.84 18.24
C HIS A 26 26.39 3.94 17.48
N SER A 27 26.13 2.63 17.41
CA SER A 27 26.96 1.71 16.64
C SER A 27 27.04 2.08 15.14
N CYS A 28 25.92 2.50 14.56
CA CYS A 28 25.89 2.92 13.15
C CYS A 28 26.63 4.25 12.92
N GLU A 29 26.59 5.16 13.89
CA GLU A 29 27.36 6.41 13.84
C GLU A 29 28.87 6.15 13.92
N GLU A 30 29.31 5.23 14.78
CA GLU A 30 30.71 4.82 14.88
C GLU A 30 31.21 4.16 13.59
N GLU A 31 30.44 3.22 13.02
CA GLU A 31 30.79 2.56 11.76
C GLU A 31 30.87 3.58 10.60
N ASN A 32 29.94 4.53 10.53
CA ASN A 32 30.00 5.62 9.55
C ASN A 32 31.25 6.50 9.72
N LYS A 33 31.67 6.76 10.96
CA LYS A 33 32.88 7.52 11.25
C LYS A 33 34.13 6.75 10.79
N GLU A 34 34.16 5.44 10.99
CA GLU A 34 35.24 4.57 10.52
C GLU A 34 35.31 4.53 8.99
N LEU A 35 34.17 4.33 8.31
CA LEU A 35 34.09 4.34 6.84
C LEU A 35 34.57 5.67 6.26
N ARG A 36 34.23 6.80 6.88
CA ARG A 36 34.74 8.13 6.47
C ARG A 36 36.26 8.24 6.60
N ASN A 37 36.87 7.62 7.61
CA ASN A 37 38.32 7.59 7.76
C ASN A 37 38.98 6.72 6.69
N VAL A 38 38.41 5.55 6.39
CA VAL A 38 38.90 4.66 5.31
C VAL A 38 38.85 5.37 3.95
N VAL A 39 37.76 6.08 3.64
CA VAL A 39 37.64 6.84 2.38
C VAL A 39 38.72 7.92 2.28
N LYS A 40 39.00 8.66 3.37
CA LYS A 40 40.08 9.66 3.39
C LYS A 40 41.45 9.04 3.15
N GLU A 41 41.73 7.88 3.76
CA GLU A 41 42.99 7.17 3.56
C GLU A 41 43.16 6.69 2.10
N LEU A 42 42.09 6.17 1.50
CA LEU A 42 42.08 5.77 0.09
C LEU A 42 42.27 6.96 -0.85
N GLN A 43 41.66 8.11 -0.56
CA GLN A 43 41.86 9.34 -1.32
C GLN A 43 43.33 9.80 -1.28
N LEU A 44 43.95 9.81 -0.09
CA LEU A 44 45.37 10.14 0.05
C LEU A 44 46.27 9.17 -0.74
N LYS A 45 46.00 7.86 -0.67
CA LYS A 45 46.73 6.85 -1.45
C LYS A 45 46.57 7.06 -2.96
N GLN A 46 45.38 7.44 -3.41
CA GLN A 46 45.13 7.75 -4.82
C GLN A 46 45.88 9.00 -5.27
N GLU A 47 45.94 10.04 -4.44
CA GLU A 47 46.65 11.28 -4.76
C GLU A 47 48.17 11.08 -4.87
N VAL A 48 48.75 10.23 -4.00
CA VAL A 48 50.17 9.83 -4.10
C VAL A 48 50.43 9.11 -5.42
N ARG A 49 49.60 8.14 -5.80
CA ARG A 49 49.75 7.42 -7.08
C ARG A 49 49.60 8.33 -8.30
N ILE A 50 48.71 9.32 -8.25
CA ILE A 50 48.56 10.30 -9.34
C ILE A 50 49.84 11.12 -9.48
N LYS A 51 50.42 11.60 -8.38
CA LYS A 51 51.69 12.34 -8.40
C LYS A 51 52.86 11.51 -8.93
N GLU A 52 52.93 10.23 -8.59
CA GLU A 52 53.92 9.30 -9.15
C GLU A 52 53.76 9.15 -10.68
N ILE A 53 52.53 9.04 -11.17
CA ILE A 53 52.24 8.96 -12.61
C ILE A 53 52.59 10.27 -13.33
N GLU A 54 52.24 11.42 -12.75
CA GLU A 54 52.62 12.73 -13.27
C GLU A 54 54.14 12.87 -13.40
N GLU A 55 54.90 12.42 -12.39
CA GLU A 55 56.37 12.44 -12.43
C GLU A 55 56.94 11.51 -13.52
N MET A 56 56.36 10.32 -13.70
CA MET A 56 56.74 9.40 -14.78
C MET A 56 56.47 10.00 -16.17
N LEU A 57 55.30 10.61 -16.36
CA LEU A 57 54.94 11.27 -17.62
C LEU A 57 55.86 12.46 -17.91
N TYR A 58 56.26 13.21 -16.88
CA TYR A 58 57.21 14.31 -17.01
C TYR A 58 58.60 13.81 -17.46
N LYS A 59 59.10 12.71 -16.89
CA LYS A 59 60.39 12.10 -17.24
C LYS A 59 60.42 11.59 -18.70
N GLU A 60 59.29 11.12 -19.21
CA GLU A 60 59.17 10.60 -20.57
C GLU A 60 58.87 11.70 -21.62
N GLY A 61 58.87 12.99 -21.22
CA GLY A 61 58.59 14.12 -22.11
C GLY A 61 57.11 14.27 -22.50
N LEU A 62 56.20 13.64 -21.75
CA LEU A 62 54.74 13.67 -21.95
C LEU A 62 54.03 14.60 -20.96
N SER A 63 54.65 15.73 -20.62
CA SER A 63 54.12 16.69 -19.63
C SER A 63 52.76 17.29 -20.03
N GLU A 64 52.43 17.30 -21.32
CA GLU A 64 51.17 17.85 -21.85
C GLU A 64 49.92 17.06 -21.39
N ILE A 65 50.07 15.76 -21.10
CA ILE A 65 48.97 14.90 -20.65
C ILE A 65 48.98 14.65 -19.14
N ALA A 66 50.01 15.10 -18.41
CA ALA A 66 50.14 14.87 -16.97
C ALA A 66 48.96 15.45 -16.17
N LEU A 67 48.40 16.58 -16.62
CA LEU A 67 47.24 17.24 -16.00
C LEU A 67 45.89 16.73 -16.53
N SER A 68 45.87 15.82 -17.51
CA SER A 68 44.65 15.23 -18.06
C SER A 68 44.10 14.15 -17.12
N SER A 69 42.81 13.81 -17.25
CA SER A 69 42.23 12.75 -16.43
C SER A 69 42.92 11.39 -16.69
N PRO A 70 42.94 10.45 -15.72
CA PRO A 70 43.56 9.13 -15.93
C PRO A 70 43.04 8.39 -17.17
N SER A 71 41.75 8.54 -17.48
CA SER A 71 41.13 7.97 -18.68
C SER A 71 41.69 8.58 -19.97
N GLU A 72 41.90 9.89 -20.00
CA GLU A 72 42.49 10.59 -21.16
C GLU A 72 43.98 10.25 -21.31
N GLN A 73 44.72 10.16 -20.21
CA GLN A 73 46.12 9.70 -20.19
C GLN A 73 46.23 8.29 -20.81
N ILE A 74 45.36 7.36 -20.42
CA ILE A 74 45.33 6.00 -20.97
C ILE A 74 45.01 6.03 -22.47
N ILE A 75 44.03 6.82 -22.91
CA ILE A 75 43.67 6.92 -24.33
C ILE A 75 44.85 7.45 -25.15
N TYR A 76 45.52 8.50 -24.68
CA TYR A 76 46.68 9.07 -25.37
C TYR A 76 47.82 8.05 -25.49
N LEU A 77 48.16 7.36 -24.38
CA LEU A 77 49.21 6.33 -24.37
C LEU A 77 48.87 5.14 -25.28
N LEU A 78 47.59 4.75 -25.36
CA LEU A 78 47.13 3.68 -26.26
C LEU A 78 47.23 4.09 -27.75
N VAL A 79 46.95 5.35 -28.07
CA VAL A 79 47.09 5.90 -29.43
C VAL A 79 48.57 6.00 -29.82
N GLU A 80 49.42 6.49 -28.92
CA GLU A 80 50.86 6.60 -29.17
C GLU A 80 51.50 5.22 -29.37
N ARG A 81 51.17 4.25 -28.50
CA ARG A 81 51.59 2.85 -28.63
C ARG A 81 51.16 2.25 -29.96
N SER A 82 49.92 2.50 -30.40
CA SER A 82 49.41 1.99 -31.68
C SER A 82 50.13 2.62 -32.87
N THR A 83 50.53 3.88 -32.75
CA THR A 83 51.27 4.61 -33.78
C THR A 83 52.72 4.11 -33.88
N LEU A 84 53.38 3.86 -32.75
CA LEU A 84 54.73 3.28 -32.69
C LEU A 84 54.75 1.83 -33.21
N LEU A 85 53.77 1.01 -32.86
CA LEU A 85 53.63 -0.36 -33.37
C LEU A 85 53.48 -0.37 -34.90
N ARG A 86 52.66 0.54 -35.45
CA ARG A 86 52.50 0.67 -36.91
C ARG A 86 53.80 1.08 -37.61
N LYS A 87 54.62 1.92 -36.97
CA LYS A 87 55.95 2.32 -37.48
C LYS A 87 56.95 1.16 -37.45
N LEU A 88 56.87 0.28 -36.44
CA LEU A 88 57.72 -0.92 -36.33
C LEU A 88 57.33 -2.00 -37.35
N GLU A 89 56.03 -2.23 -37.57
CA GLU A 89 55.52 -3.22 -38.52
C GLU A 89 55.77 -2.84 -39.99
N THR A 90 55.92 -1.55 -40.31
CA THR A 90 56.11 -1.07 -41.69
C THR A 90 57.56 -1.06 -42.18
N GLY A 91 58.53 -1.51 -41.37
CA GLY A 91 59.91 -1.77 -41.83
C GLY A 91 60.52 -0.61 -42.62
N SER A 92 60.43 0.61 -42.10
CA SER A 92 61.24 1.72 -42.63
C SER A 92 62.68 1.63 -42.08
N PRO A 93 63.71 2.03 -42.86
CA PRO A 93 65.10 1.93 -42.44
C PRO A 93 65.36 2.80 -41.19
N LYS A 94 66.34 2.33 -40.39
CA LYS A 94 67.08 3.01 -39.30
C LYS A 94 66.74 4.51 -39.12
N PRO A 95 66.42 4.98 -37.90
CA PRO A 95 66.33 6.41 -37.67
C PRO A 95 67.73 7.01 -37.78
N GLU A 96 67.95 7.85 -38.78
CA GLU A 96 68.97 8.87 -38.69
C GLU A 96 68.67 9.74 -37.48
N SER A 97 69.66 9.84 -36.61
CA SER A 97 69.74 10.79 -35.52
C SER A 97 69.49 12.20 -36.04
N GLN A 98 68.27 12.73 -35.88
CA GLN A 98 68.03 14.16 -36.07
C GLN A 98 68.18 14.88 -34.73
N ARG A 99 69.43 15.26 -34.48
CA ARG A 99 69.81 16.34 -33.59
C ARG A 99 69.07 17.61 -34.06
N CYS A 100 68.40 18.27 -33.12
CA CYS A 100 67.73 19.54 -33.30
C CYS A 100 68.75 20.66 -33.66
N MET A 101 68.38 21.51 -34.62
CA MET A 101 68.79 22.91 -34.85
C MET A 101 70.27 23.28 -34.79
N THR A 102 70.82 23.77 -35.92
CA THR A 102 71.37 25.15 -36.03
C THR A 102 71.61 25.52 -37.49
N SER A 103 71.33 26.77 -37.78
CA SER A 103 71.37 27.45 -39.07
C SER A 103 72.79 27.78 -39.58
N ASN A 104 72.85 28.02 -40.89
CA ASN A 104 73.83 28.84 -41.65
C ASN A 104 75.23 28.25 -41.91
N LEU A 105 75.52 27.97 -43.20
CA LEU A 105 76.58 28.61 -44.01
C LEU A 105 76.83 27.81 -45.32
N GLN A 106 76.32 28.36 -46.41
CA GLN A 106 77.01 28.68 -47.66
C GLN A 106 78.31 27.91 -48.08
N LYS A 107 78.30 27.47 -49.35
CA LYS A 107 79.41 27.26 -50.33
C LYS A 107 80.23 25.96 -50.30
N GLY A 108 80.26 25.29 -51.46
CA GLY A 108 81.33 24.36 -51.88
C GLY A 108 80.92 23.47 -53.05
N LEU A 109 81.47 23.76 -54.25
CA LEU A 109 81.18 23.20 -55.58
C LEU A 109 81.79 21.80 -55.87
N ALA A 110 81.40 21.26 -57.05
CA ALA A 110 81.99 20.19 -57.90
C ALA A 110 81.17 18.88 -57.88
N GLN A 111 80.44 18.43 -58.91
CA GLN A 111 80.69 18.32 -60.37
C GLN A 111 82.05 17.65 -60.61
N GLU A 112 82.16 16.43 -61.13
CA GLU A 112 81.84 16.08 -62.50
C GLU A 112 82.01 14.57 -62.74
N LYS A 113 81.37 14.10 -63.82
CA LYS A 113 81.46 12.75 -64.38
C LYS A 113 82.85 12.48 -64.98
N PHE A 114 83.29 11.23 -65.00
CA PHE A 114 84.22 10.75 -66.02
C PHE A 114 83.80 9.36 -66.53
N GLU A 115 83.79 9.28 -67.85
CA GLU A 115 83.55 8.11 -68.69
C GLU A 115 84.92 7.70 -69.27
N GLN A 116 84.98 6.49 -69.87
CA GLN A 116 85.77 6.16 -71.06
C GLN A 116 87.01 5.22 -70.93
N ILE A 117 87.15 4.35 -71.97
CA ILE A 117 88.36 3.73 -72.57
C ILE A 117 88.75 2.31 -72.02
N HIS A 118 89.07 1.21 -72.76
CA HIS A 118 89.48 0.87 -74.15
C HIS A 118 89.21 -0.66 -74.46
N GLN A 119 89.06 -1.05 -75.73
CA GLN A 119 89.45 -2.36 -76.37
C GLN A 119 90.73 -2.14 -77.21
N PRO A 120 91.38 -3.07 -77.97
CA PRO A 120 91.58 -4.54 -77.94
C PRO A 120 93.09 -4.91 -78.16
N LEU A 121 93.46 -6.17 -78.47
CA LEU A 121 94.58 -6.54 -79.39
C LEU A 121 94.65 -8.06 -79.70
N GLN A 122 95.11 -8.37 -80.91
CA GLN A 122 95.10 -9.65 -81.64
C GLN A 122 96.49 -9.89 -82.27
N ARG A 123 96.80 -11.15 -82.65
CA ARG A 123 98.01 -11.72 -83.34
C ARG A 123 99.10 -12.27 -82.40
N GLU A 124 99.83 -13.36 -82.64
CA GLU A 124 99.99 -14.33 -83.75
C GLU A 124 100.93 -15.48 -83.30
N HIS A 125 101.00 -16.56 -84.11
CA HIS A 125 102.09 -17.55 -84.28
C HIS A 125 102.16 -18.85 -83.42
N GLU A 126 101.66 -19.93 -84.04
CA GLU A 126 102.38 -21.12 -84.53
C GLU A 126 103.59 -21.77 -83.78
N LYS A 127 103.52 -23.12 -83.77
CA LYS A 127 104.56 -24.19 -83.91
C LYS A 127 104.96 -25.03 -82.67
N TYR A 128 105.25 -26.30 -83.02
CA TYR A 128 105.80 -27.46 -82.27
C TYR A 128 104.75 -28.43 -81.71
N GLN A 129 104.39 -29.49 -82.44
CA GLN A 129 105.04 -30.82 -82.58
C GLN A 129 104.92 -31.77 -81.36
N VAL A 130 104.19 -32.86 -81.62
CA VAL A 130 104.02 -34.15 -80.90
C VAL A 130 105.38 -34.89 -80.81
N PRO A 131 105.75 -35.64 -79.73
CA PRO A 131 105.29 -37.03 -79.50
C PRO A 131 104.97 -37.42 -78.03
N VAL A 132 103.85 -38.13 -77.77
CA VAL A 132 103.73 -39.61 -77.65
C VAL A 132 104.58 -40.20 -76.51
N TRP A 133 103.96 -40.84 -75.51
CA TRP A 133 104.04 -42.28 -75.20
C TRP A 133 103.11 -42.62 -74.02
N GLN A 134 102.81 -43.91 -73.90
CA GLN A 134 101.57 -44.51 -73.40
C GLN A 134 101.81 -45.26 -72.05
N PRO A 135 100.84 -46.01 -71.49
CA PRO A 135 100.63 -46.19 -70.05
C PRO A 135 101.22 -47.49 -69.48
N GLY A 136 101.29 -47.61 -68.15
CA GLY A 136 101.36 -48.91 -67.48
C GLY A 136 101.88 -48.92 -66.05
N LYS A 137 101.00 -49.35 -65.14
CA LYS A 137 101.20 -50.23 -63.96
C LYS A 137 102.66 -50.43 -63.45
N THR A 138 102.86 -50.40 -62.13
CA THR A 138 102.85 -51.58 -61.21
C THR A 138 103.54 -51.23 -59.86
N LEU A 139 102.90 -51.69 -58.77
CA LEU A 139 103.32 -51.96 -57.38
C LEU A 139 104.65 -51.43 -56.80
N SER A 140 104.53 -50.96 -55.53
CA SER A 140 105.09 -51.52 -54.28
C SER A 140 105.86 -50.56 -53.37
N GLU A 141 105.52 -50.65 -52.08
CA GLU A 141 106.38 -50.52 -50.90
C GLU A 141 106.84 -49.12 -50.43
N SER A 142 106.09 -48.56 -49.49
CA SER A 142 106.71 -48.18 -48.20
C SER A 142 105.75 -48.54 -47.06
N ARG A 143 106.16 -49.55 -46.30
CA ARG A 143 105.51 -50.07 -45.10
C ARG A 143 106.38 -49.64 -43.91
N ASN A 144 105.70 -49.28 -42.82
CA ASN A 144 106.22 -49.09 -41.46
C ASN A 144 106.48 -47.64 -41.00
N GLU A 145 105.47 -46.77 -41.03
CA GLU A 145 105.27 -45.72 -39.99
C GLU A 145 103.79 -45.51 -39.59
N ASP A 146 102.81 -46.20 -40.21
CA ASP A 146 101.38 -45.92 -40.00
C ASP A 146 100.70 -46.68 -38.85
N LEU A 147 101.33 -47.68 -38.23
CA LEU A 147 100.68 -48.51 -37.21
C LEU A 147 100.44 -47.82 -35.85
N GLU A 148 101.19 -46.76 -35.53
CA GLU A 148 100.97 -45.98 -34.29
C GLU A 148 99.92 -44.88 -34.47
N LYS A 149 99.77 -44.34 -35.69
CA LYS A 149 98.68 -43.39 -36.04
C LYS A 149 97.33 -44.09 -36.20
N ASP A 150 97.32 -45.34 -36.66
CA ASP A 150 96.10 -46.15 -36.76
C ASP A 150 95.56 -46.55 -35.39
N LYS A 151 96.41 -46.93 -34.42
CA LYS A 151 95.97 -47.26 -33.05
C LYS A 151 95.40 -46.07 -32.27
N THR A 152 95.94 -44.87 -32.47
CA THR A 152 95.38 -43.65 -31.86
C THR A 152 94.11 -43.19 -32.56
N SER A 153 94.03 -43.32 -33.88
CA SER A 153 92.82 -43.01 -34.66
C SER A 153 91.68 -44.00 -34.36
N GLN A 154 91.99 -45.28 -34.16
CA GLN A 154 91.03 -46.32 -33.79
C GLN A 154 90.48 -46.12 -32.37
N ASN A 155 91.32 -45.76 -31.39
CA ASN A 155 90.87 -45.40 -30.02
C ASN A 155 90.05 -44.10 -29.96
N CYS A 156 90.26 -43.16 -30.87
CA CYS A 156 89.43 -41.95 -30.98
C CYS A 156 88.07 -42.26 -31.65
N LEU A 157 88.05 -43.13 -32.66
CA LEU A 157 86.80 -43.59 -33.28
C LEU A 157 85.96 -44.46 -32.35
N GLU A 158 86.59 -45.30 -31.52
CA GLU A 158 85.90 -46.15 -30.55
C GLU A 158 85.26 -45.32 -29.42
N ARG A 159 85.99 -44.35 -28.86
CA ARG A 159 85.43 -43.38 -27.89
C ARG A 159 84.30 -42.53 -28.48
N ASN A 160 84.46 -42.05 -29.71
CA ASN A 160 83.40 -41.29 -30.38
C ASN A 160 82.17 -42.17 -30.69
N GLY A 161 82.39 -43.46 -30.99
CA GLY A 161 81.33 -44.45 -31.21
C GLY A 161 80.57 -44.77 -29.93
N GLU A 162 81.27 -44.93 -28.80
CA GLU A 162 80.66 -45.12 -27.48
C GLU A 162 79.87 -43.88 -27.02
N GLU A 163 80.43 -42.68 -27.20
CA GLU A 163 79.72 -41.43 -26.87
C GLU A 163 78.49 -41.22 -27.77
N ALA A 164 78.56 -41.60 -29.04
CA ALA A 164 77.41 -41.58 -29.95
C ALA A 164 76.36 -42.62 -29.56
N ALA A 165 76.77 -43.82 -29.11
CA ALA A 165 75.87 -44.86 -28.64
C ALA A 165 75.16 -44.47 -27.34
N GLU A 166 75.85 -43.82 -26.39
CA GLU A 166 75.23 -43.27 -25.18
C GLU A 166 74.24 -42.16 -25.51
N LYS A 167 74.61 -41.20 -26.38
CA LYS A 167 73.69 -40.14 -26.84
C LYS A 167 72.46 -40.71 -27.54
N LEU A 168 72.63 -41.73 -28.38
CA LEU A 168 71.52 -42.43 -29.02
C LEU A 168 70.64 -43.15 -27.99
N GLY A 169 71.24 -43.81 -27.00
CA GLY A 169 70.52 -44.49 -25.91
C GLY A 169 69.70 -43.51 -25.05
N MET A 170 70.27 -42.33 -24.76
CA MET A 170 69.57 -41.24 -24.08
C MET A 170 68.42 -40.69 -24.92
N ALA A 171 68.64 -40.44 -26.21
CA ALA A 171 67.60 -39.98 -27.13
C ALA A 171 66.46 -41.00 -27.28
N GLN A 172 66.76 -42.30 -27.35
CA GLN A 172 65.75 -43.36 -27.42
C GLN A 172 64.94 -43.50 -26.13
N LYS A 173 65.55 -43.26 -24.96
CA LYS A 173 64.84 -43.20 -23.67
C LYS A 173 63.93 -41.96 -23.61
N GLU A 174 64.41 -40.83 -24.10
CA GLU A 174 63.64 -39.58 -24.16
C GLU A 174 62.43 -39.71 -25.10
N ILE A 175 62.61 -40.28 -26.29
CA ILE A 175 61.52 -40.56 -27.23
C ILE A 175 60.47 -41.47 -26.58
N ARG A 176 60.89 -42.48 -25.83
CA ARG A 176 59.97 -43.36 -25.09
C ARG A 176 59.16 -42.60 -24.04
N ARG A 177 59.83 -41.78 -23.21
CA ARG A 177 59.14 -40.95 -22.20
C ARG A 177 58.12 -40.00 -22.84
N LEU A 178 58.52 -39.30 -23.90
CA LEU A 178 57.63 -38.39 -24.61
C LEU A 178 56.45 -39.11 -25.26
N THR A 179 56.65 -40.34 -25.74
CA THR A 179 55.57 -41.17 -26.31
C THR A 179 54.55 -41.57 -25.24
N ASP A 180 55.03 -41.98 -24.05
CA ASP A 180 54.17 -42.34 -22.92
C ASP A 180 53.37 -41.13 -22.41
N GLU A 181 54.00 -39.96 -22.29
CA GLU A 181 53.32 -38.69 -21.93
C GLU A 181 52.25 -38.32 -22.97
N LEU A 182 52.53 -38.47 -24.27
CA LEU A 182 51.58 -38.17 -25.34
C LEU A 182 50.35 -39.10 -25.26
N GLN A 183 50.58 -40.37 -24.96
CA GLN A 183 49.51 -41.36 -24.82
C GLN A 183 48.66 -41.12 -23.55
N GLU A 184 49.25 -40.62 -22.47
CA GLU A 184 48.51 -40.19 -21.28
C GLU A 184 47.65 -38.95 -21.58
N LYS A 185 48.21 -37.97 -22.31
CA LYS A 185 47.48 -36.78 -22.75
C LYS A 185 46.33 -37.11 -23.70
N GLU A 186 46.49 -38.08 -24.60
CA GLU A 186 45.39 -38.57 -25.44
C GLU A 186 44.24 -39.17 -24.61
N LYS A 187 44.57 -39.94 -23.56
CA LYS A 187 43.54 -40.51 -22.66
C LYS A 187 42.84 -39.43 -21.84
N GLU A 188 43.57 -38.40 -21.40
CA GLU A 188 42.98 -37.22 -20.75
C GLU A 188 42.06 -36.44 -21.70
N GLN A 189 42.49 -36.24 -22.94
CA GLN A 189 41.69 -35.60 -23.98
C GLN A 189 40.39 -36.36 -24.24
N GLY A 190 40.44 -37.69 -24.35
CA GLY A 190 39.23 -38.51 -24.53
C GLY A 190 38.24 -38.42 -23.36
N LYS A 191 38.72 -38.24 -22.12
CA LYS A 191 37.85 -37.99 -20.95
C LYS A 191 37.20 -36.62 -21.03
N LEU A 192 37.95 -35.59 -21.44
CA LEU A 192 37.43 -34.24 -21.63
C LEU A 192 36.39 -34.19 -22.74
N ASP A 193 36.63 -34.86 -23.86
CA ASP A 193 35.69 -34.94 -24.98
C ASP A 193 34.38 -35.64 -24.58
N SER A 194 34.47 -36.72 -23.78
CA SER A 194 33.28 -37.39 -23.23
C SER A 194 32.50 -36.49 -22.26
N ALA A 195 33.19 -35.73 -21.42
CA ALA A 195 32.56 -34.77 -20.51
C ALA A 195 31.89 -33.62 -21.28
N LEU A 196 32.55 -33.10 -22.32
CA LEU A 196 32.01 -32.08 -23.20
C LEU A 196 30.73 -32.57 -23.89
N GLN A 197 30.74 -33.80 -24.41
CA GLN A 197 29.58 -34.39 -25.07
C GLN A 197 28.39 -34.55 -24.11
N LYS A 198 28.63 -34.96 -22.86
CA LYS A 198 27.59 -35.03 -21.82
C LYS A 198 27.02 -33.64 -21.48
N ALA A 199 27.89 -32.64 -21.32
CA ALA A 199 27.47 -31.27 -21.05
C ALA A 199 26.63 -30.68 -22.21
N GLN A 200 27.00 -30.96 -23.46
CA GLN A 200 26.22 -30.55 -24.64
C GLN A 200 24.82 -31.18 -24.63
N LEU A 201 24.71 -32.46 -24.27
CA LEU A 201 23.44 -33.19 -24.20
C LEU A 201 22.53 -32.64 -23.09
N GLU A 202 23.11 -32.25 -21.95
CA GLU A 202 22.39 -31.61 -20.86
C GLU A 202 21.92 -30.19 -21.22
N ILE A 203 22.75 -29.41 -21.92
CA ILE A 203 22.37 -28.09 -22.45
C ILE A 203 21.18 -28.21 -23.41
N GLU A 204 21.18 -29.18 -24.33
CA GLU A 204 20.04 -29.40 -25.23
C GLU A 204 18.78 -29.79 -24.47
N LYS A 205 18.88 -30.66 -23.46
CA LYS A 205 17.74 -31.01 -22.61
C LYS A 205 17.19 -29.81 -21.82
N LEU A 206 18.07 -28.94 -21.32
CA LEU A 206 17.67 -27.71 -20.63
C LEU A 206 17.03 -26.70 -21.59
N LYS A 207 17.53 -26.57 -22.82
CA LYS A 207 16.89 -25.75 -23.86
C LYS A 207 15.48 -26.23 -24.16
N GLU A 208 15.29 -27.55 -24.31
CA GLU A 208 13.97 -28.13 -24.58
C GLU A 208 12.99 -27.93 -23.41
N ASN A 209 13.47 -28.02 -22.16
CA ASN A 209 12.64 -27.71 -21.00
C ASN A 209 12.27 -26.22 -20.95
N LEU A 210 13.19 -25.34 -21.33
CA LEU A 210 12.96 -23.90 -21.34
C LEU A 210 11.96 -23.49 -22.42
N THR A 211 11.98 -24.13 -23.61
CA THR A 211 10.96 -23.90 -24.64
C THR A 211 9.59 -24.39 -24.20
N LYS A 212 9.49 -25.60 -23.62
CA LYS A 212 8.23 -26.13 -23.07
C LYS A 212 7.65 -25.24 -21.97
N LEU A 213 8.51 -24.70 -21.09
CA LEU A 213 8.07 -23.78 -20.04
C LEU A 213 7.55 -22.46 -20.64
N LYS A 214 8.28 -21.89 -21.61
CA LYS A 214 7.83 -20.67 -22.33
C LYS A 214 6.49 -20.86 -23.02
N GLU A 215 6.28 -22.00 -23.66
CA GLU A 215 5.00 -22.32 -24.31
C GLU A 215 3.88 -22.42 -23.28
N LYS A 216 4.10 -23.14 -22.17
CA LYS A 216 3.13 -23.24 -21.08
C LYS A 216 2.77 -21.88 -20.49
N ASP A 217 3.76 -21.06 -20.17
CA ASP A 217 3.54 -19.71 -19.62
C ASP A 217 2.78 -18.83 -20.62
N SER A 218 3.06 -18.96 -21.93
CA SER A 218 2.35 -18.22 -22.96
C SER A 218 0.88 -18.61 -23.07
N VAL A 219 0.57 -19.90 -22.94
CA VAL A 219 -0.80 -20.43 -22.96
C VAL A 219 -1.56 -20.00 -21.71
N ASP A 220 -0.94 -20.06 -20.54
CA ASP A 220 -1.57 -19.67 -19.28
C ASP A 220 -1.81 -18.15 -19.24
N LEU A 221 -0.86 -17.34 -19.74
CA LEU A 221 -1.06 -15.90 -19.95
C LEU A 221 -2.21 -15.61 -20.91
N GLN A 222 -2.32 -16.36 -22.00
CA GLN A 222 -3.40 -16.18 -22.98
C GLN A 222 -4.77 -16.51 -22.35
N LYS A 223 -4.88 -17.60 -21.60
CA LYS A 223 -6.10 -17.96 -20.85
C LYS A 223 -6.49 -16.90 -19.83
N ALA A 224 -5.52 -16.36 -19.08
CA ALA A 224 -5.76 -15.30 -18.12
C ALA A 224 -6.27 -14.01 -18.80
N ARG A 225 -5.69 -13.63 -19.95
CA ARG A 225 -6.16 -12.49 -20.76
C ARG A 225 -7.60 -12.69 -21.23
N GLU A 226 -7.93 -13.87 -21.76
CA GLU A 226 -9.28 -14.18 -22.23
C GLU A 226 -10.31 -14.16 -21.09
N HIS A 227 -9.93 -14.68 -19.91
CA HIS A 227 -10.77 -14.61 -18.72
C HIS A 227 -11.03 -13.16 -18.28
N ASN A 228 -9.98 -12.33 -18.21
CA ASN A 228 -10.13 -10.92 -17.87
C ASN A 228 -11.00 -10.18 -18.89
N GLN A 229 -10.83 -10.45 -20.19
CA GLN A 229 -11.69 -9.88 -21.23
C GLN A 229 -13.17 -10.30 -21.09
N ARG A 230 -13.45 -11.52 -20.62
CA ARG A 230 -14.83 -11.96 -20.32
C ARG A 230 -15.40 -11.21 -19.13
N LEU A 231 -14.63 -11.09 -18.05
CA LEU A 231 -15.04 -10.31 -16.88
C LEU A 231 -15.28 -8.84 -17.22
N ASP A 232 -14.43 -8.22 -18.05
CA ASP A 232 -14.61 -6.83 -18.47
C ASP A 232 -15.93 -6.62 -19.24
N LYS A 233 -16.29 -7.58 -20.12
CA LYS A 233 -17.57 -7.57 -20.83
C LYS A 233 -18.75 -7.72 -19.86
N GLU A 234 -18.63 -8.59 -18.87
CA GLU A 234 -19.67 -8.80 -17.85
C GLU A 234 -19.83 -7.57 -16.95
N ILE A 235 -18.73 -6.97 -16.49
CA ILE A 235 -18.74 -5.70 -15.74
C ILE A 235 -19.41 -4.60 -16.57
N LEU A 236 -19.10 -4.50 -17.85
CA LEU A 236 -19.73 -3.52 -18.74
C LEU A 236 -21.25 -3.77 -18.86
N ALA A 237 -21.66 -5.03 -19.04
CA ALA A 237 -23.08 -5.41 -19.11
C ALA A 237 -23.81 -5.09 -17.80
N LEU A 238 -23.21 -5.40 -16.64
CA LEU A 238 -23.75 -5.10 -15.32
C LEU A 238 -23.86 -3.58 -15.09
N ARG A 239 -22.83 -2.81 -15.46
CA ARG A 239 -22.86 -1.34 -15.38
C ARG A 239 -23.99 -0.74 -16.22
N ASN A 240 -24.22 -1.28 -17.43
CA ASN A 240 -25.33 -0.86 -18.26
C ASN A 240 -26.68 -1.24 -17.65
N ARG A 241 -26.81 -2.44 -17.08
CA ARG A 241 -28.02 -2.89 -16.38
C ARG A 241 -28.35 -1.99 -15.19
N VAL A 242 -27.36 -1.64 -14.36
CA VAL A 242 -27.53 -0.72 -13.23
C VAL A 242 -28.01 0.65 -13.71
N ARG A 243 -27.39 1.20 -14.76
CA ARG A 243 -27.82 2.48 -15.35
C ARG A 243 -29.27 2.45 -15.83
N SER A 244 -29.70 1.35 -16.47
CA SER A 244 -31.10 1.17 -16.86
C SER A 244 -32.03 1.09 -15.65
N LEU A 245 -31.67 0.33 -14.61
CA LEU A 245 -32.47 0.23 -13.38
C LEU A 245 -32.56 1.57 -12.64
N ASP A 246 -31.49 2.36 -12.62
CA ASP A 246 -31.51 3.71 -12.04
C ASP A 246 -32.43 4.64 -12.83
N SER A 247 -32.46 4.53 -14.17
CA SER A 247 -33.40 5.29 -14.99
C SER A 247 -34.87 4.88 -14.74
N GLU A 248 -35.13 3.59 -14.57
CA GLU A 248 -36.47 3.07 -14.22
C GLU A 248 -36.91 3.54 -12.82
N LYS A 249 -36.00 3.46 -11.84
CA LYS A 249 -36.23 3.96 -10.48
C LYS A 249 -36.54 5.46 -10.46
N LYS A 250 -35.86 6.26 -11.29
CA LYS A 250 -36.14 7.69 -11.43
C LYS A 250 -37.57 7.94 -11.94
N VAL A 251 -37.98 7.23 -13.00
CA VAL A 251 -39.33 7.33 -13.56
C VAL A 251 -40.40 6.91 -12.55
N LEU A 252 -40.17 5.79 -11.83
CA LEU A 252 -41.07 5.35 -10.76
C LEU A 252 -41.16 6.39 -9.63
N GLY A 253 -40.04 7.01 -9.24
CA GLY A 253 -40.02 8.10 -8.27
C GLY A 253 -40.88 9.29 -8.72
N GLU A 254 -40.78 9.70 -9.98
CA GLU A 254 -41.62 10.76 -10.56
C GLU A 254 -43.11 10.40 -10.56
N VAL A 255 -43.46 9.14 -10.80
CA VAL A 255 -44.86 8.64 -10.71
C VAL A 255 -45.36 8.68 -9.26
N VAL A 256 -44.53 8.26 -8.30
CA VAL A 256 -44.89 8.30 -6.87
C VAL A 256 -45.13 9.72 -6.38
N GLU A 257 -44.28 10.68 -6.77
CA GLU A 257 -44.48 12.09 -6.39
C GLU A 257 -45.75 12.68 -7.03
N ARG A 258 -46.09 12.31 -8.27
CA ARG A 258 -47.38 12.68 -8.89
C ARG A 258 -48.57 12.15 -8.10
N LEU A 259 -48.58 10.85 -7.78
CA LEU A 259 -49.66 10.22 -7.02
C LEU A 259 -49.77 10.81 -5.61
N LYS A 260 -48.65 11.17 -4.99
CA LYS A 260 -48.62 11.83 -3.69
C LYS A 260 -49.23 13.24 -3.75
N GLY A 261 -48.99 13.99 -4.83
CA GLY A 261 -49.65 15.25 -5.12
C GLY A 261 -51.17 15.09 -5.29
N GLU A 262 -51.60 14.12 -6.11
CA GLU A 262 -53.02 13.81 -6.34
C GLU A 262 -53.75 13.37 -5.05
N ILE A 263 -53.07 12.63 -4.17
CA ILE A 263 -53.59 12.25 -2.85
C ILE A 263 -53.74 13.48 -1.94
N CYS A 264 -52.79 14.41 -1.96
CA CYS A 264 -52.88 15.66 -1.19
C CYS A 264 -54.03 16.56 -1.69
N GLU A 265 -54.17 16.71 -3.00
CA GLU A 265 -55.26 17.50 -3.62
C GLU A 265 -56.65 16.86 -3.39
N SER A 266 -56.74 15.53 -3.41
CA SER A 266 -58.01 14.83 -3.11
C SER A 266 -58.38 14.83 -1.62
N GLN A 267 -57.42 15.05 -0.72
CA GLN A 267 -57.63 15.19 0.72
C GLN A 267 -58.03 16.62 1.11
N GLU A 268 -57.56 17.65 0.39
CA GLU A 268 -58.03 19.04 0.54
C GLU A 268 -59.44 19.26 -0.03
N ASN A 269 -59.80 18.59 -1.14
CA ASN A 269 -61.13 18.70 -1.75
C ASN A 269 -62.29 18.02 -0.96
N LYS A 270 -62.01 17.37 0.19
CA LYS A 270 -63.03 16.72 1.04
C LYS A 270 -63.35 17.47 2.34
N GLN A 271 -62.72 18.62 2.63
CA GLN A 271 -62.96 19.37 3.88
C GLN A 271 -63.87 20.60 3.75
N LEU A 272 -64.53 20.84 2.61
CA LEU A 272 -65.49 21.94 2.45
C LEU A 272 -66.82 21.42 1.89
N GLY A 273 -67.73 21.05 2.79
CA GLY A 273 -69.08 20.62 2.43
C GLY A 273 -69.92 20.21 3.65
N ASN A 274 -70.39 21.19 4.42
CA ASN A 274 -71.43 20.99 5.42
C ASN A 274 -72.74 20.51 4.77
N HIS A 275 -73.48 19.62 5.44
CA HIS A 275 -74.92 19.74 5.79
C HIS A 275 -75.46 18.38 6.31
N SER A 276 -75.83 18.33 7.60
CA SER A 276 -76.88 17.43 8.16
C SER A 276 -78.27 17.91 7.69
N PRO A 277 -79.43 17.18 7.81
CA PRO A 277 -79.87 16.29 8.91
C PRO A 277 -80.81 15.10 8.51
N ARG A 278 -81.21 14.21 9.45
CA ARG A 278 -82.62 13.74 9.68
C ARG A 278 -82.76 12.66 10.78
N LYS A 279 -83.84 12.80 11.56
CA LYS A 279 -84.29 12.11 12.80
C LYS A 279 -84.83 10.67 12.65
N SER A 280 -84.80 9.91 13.76
CA SER A 280 -85.93 9.12 14.33
C SER A 280 -85.66 8.85 15.84
N VAL A 281 -86.41 9.46 16.76
CA VAL A 281 -87.63 8.98 17.48
C VAL A 281 -87.42 7.71 18.32
N GLY A 282 -87.61 7.80 19.64
CA GLY A 282 -87.84 6.61 20.50
C GLY A 282 -87.62 6.74 22.02
N ALA A 283 -88.50 7.49 22.70
CA ALA A 283 -89.06 7.27 24.06
C ALA A 283 -88.20 6.91 25.31
N GLU A 284 -88.33 7.76 26.35
CA GLU A 284 -88.31 7.42 27.79
C GLU A 284 -89.39 6.35 28.11
N ARG A 285 -89.37 5.49 29.15
CA ARG A 285 -89.20 5.74 30.60
C ARG A 285 -89.34 4.40 31.38
N ARG A 286 -88.58 4.29 32.49
CA ARG A 286 -88.82 3.64 33.80
C ARG A 286 -89.59 2.30 33.98
N GLU A 287 -88.91 1.48 34.79
CA GLU A 287 -89.36 0.75 36.00
C GLU A 287 -89.87 -0.70 35.93
N GLN A 288 -89.37 -1.45 36.94
CA GLN A 288 -89.83 -2.69 37.57
C GLN A 288 -89.31 -4.05 37.06
N CYS A 289 -88.59 -4.73 37.96
CA CYS A 289 -88.22 -6.14 37.92
C CYS A 289 -89.47 -7.05 37.87
N PRO A 290 -89.31 -8.30 37.39
CA PRO A 290 -89.26 -9.41 38.35
C PRO A 290 -88.25 -10.55 38.04
N SER A 291 -87.92 -11.28 39.12
CA SER A 291 -87.53 -12.71 39.31
C SER A 291 -87.30 -13.63 38.09
N SER A 292 -86.58 -14.74 38.10
CA SER A 292 -85.73 -15.53 39.02
C SER A 292 -85.35 -16.79 38.19
N GLY A 293 -84.15 -17.37 38.38
CA GLY A 293 -83.94 -18.81 38.14
C GLY A 293 -83.24 -19.29 36.86
N GLU A 294 -83.52 -18.78 35.65
CA GLU A 294 -83.04 -19.45 34.41
C GLU A 294 -81.83 -18.81 33.70
N LYS A 295 -81.40 -17.61 34.08
CA LYS A 295 -80.30 -16.88 33.40
C LYS A 295 -78.88 -17.32 33.80
N VAL A 296 -78.72 -18.08 34.88
CA VAL A 296 -77.39 -18.50 35.37
C VAL A 296 -76.77 -19.59 34.49
N LYS A 297 -77.58 -20.47 33.88
CA LYS A 297 -77.06 -21.53 32.99
C LYS A 297 -76.49 -20.99 31.69
N TYR A 298 -77.11 -19.99 31.08
CA TYR A 298 -76.61 -19.37 29.84
C TYR A 298 -75.34 -18.54 30.08
N GLN A 299 -75.24 -17.80 31.18
CA GLN A 299 -74.00 -17.08 31.52
C GLN A 299 -72.84 -18.00 31.90
N GLN A 300 -73.09 -19.12 32.58
CA GLN A 300 -72.05 -20.12 32.84
C GLN A 300 -71.66 -20.87 31.57
N GLN A 301 -72.61 -21.19 30.68
CA GLN A 301 -72.34 -21.85 29.41
C GLN A 301 -71.54 -20.94 28.45
N ASP A 302 -71.91 -19.65 28.31
CA ASP A 302 -71.16 -18.66 27.52
C ASP A 302 -69.74 -18.47 28.05
N GLY A 303 -69.56 -18.43 29.37
CA GLY A 303 -68.23 -18.36 29.98
C GLY A 303 -67.38 -19.61 29.72
N VAL A 304 -68.01 -20.78 29.76
CA VAL A 304 -67.36 -22.06 29.45
C VAL A 304 -67.00 -22.16 27.97
N ASP A 305 -67.86 -21.70 27.07
CA ASP A 305 -67.58 -21.71 25.62
C ASP A 305 -66.51 -20.67 25.23
N GLN A 306 -66.47 -19.51 25.90
CA GLN A 306 -65.37 -18.55 25.80
C GLN A 306 -64.04 -19.15 26.30
N LEU A 307 -64.06 -19.90 27.41
CA LEU A 307 -62.88 -20.61 27.93
C LEU A 307 -62.43 -21.72 26.97
N ARG A 308 -63.34 -22.46 26.33
CA ARG A 308 -63.00 -23.45 25.29
C ARG A 308 -62.35 -22.79 24.07
N GLN A 309 -62.87 -21.65 23.61
CA GLN A 309 -62.27 -20.89 22.51
C GLN A 309 -60.88 -20.35 22.88
N ASN A 310 -60.71 -19.83 24.09
CA ASN A 310 -59.42 -19.37 24.60
C ASN A 310 -58.41 -20.52 24.72
N LEU A 311 -58.84 -21.69 25.20
CA LEU A 311 -58.01 -22.90 25.26
C LEU A 311 -57.58 -23.35 23.86
N HIS A 312 -58.50 -23.36 22.90
CA HIS A 312 -58.18 -23.72 21.51
C HIS A 312 -57.21 -22.72 20.87
N ARG A 313 -57.41 -21.41 21.11
CA ARG A 313 -56.51 -20.36 20.65
C ARG A 313 -55.12 -20.49 21.26
N LEU A 314 -55.03 -20.77 22.56
CA LEU A 314 -53.76 -21.05 23.23
C LEU A 314 -53.11 -22.31 22.67
N GLN A 315 -53.86 -23.37 22.39
CA GLN A 315 -53.35 -24.60 21.81
C GLN A 315 -52.75 -24.37 20.41
N ILE A 316 -53.39 -23.56 19.56
CA ILE A 316 -52.85 -23.16 18.26
C ILE A 316 -51.54 -22.38 18.43
N LEU A 317 -51.50 -21.42 19.36
CA LEU A 317 -50.30 -20.63 19.63
C LEU A 317 -49.16 -21.51 20.18
N CYS A 318 -49.45 -22.44 21.10
CA CYS A 318 -48.48 -23.41 21.60
C CYS A 318 -47.94 -24.29 20.47
N ASN A 319 -48.82 -24.82 19.61
CA ASN A 319 -48.41 -25.62 18.45
C ASN A 319 -47.54 -24.81 17.47
N SER A 320 -47.85 -23.52 17.26
CA SER A 320 -47.04 -22.62 16.43
C SER A 320 -45.68 -22.35 17.06
N ALA A 321 -45.63 -22.06 18.36
CA ALA A 321 -44.39 -21.84 19.08
C ALA A 321 -43.52 -23.10 19.12
N GLU A 322 -44.11 -24.29 19.25
CA GLU A 322 -43.39 -25.57 19.17
C GLU A 322 -42.78 -25.81 17.79
N LYS A 323 -43.50 -25.48 16.71
CA LYS A 323 -42.96 -25.58 15.34
C LYS A 323 -41.79 -24.63 15.12
N GLU A 324 -41.90 -23.39 15.57
CA GLU A 324 -40.83 -22.40 15.48
C GLU A 324 -39.60 -22.86 16.28
N LEU A 325 -39.81 -23.41 17.48
CA LEU A 325 -38.74 -23.91 18.33
C LEU A 325 -38.05 -25.14 17.71
N ARG A 326 -38.79 -26.00 17.00
CA ARG A 326 -38.21 -27.09 16.21
C ARG A 326 -37.37 -26.57 15.05
N TYR A 327 -37.86 -25.59 14.31
CA TYR A 327 -37.12 -24.96 13.21
C TYR A 327 -35.81 -24.33 13.70
N GLU A 328 -35.84 -23.57 14.79
CA GLU A 328 -34.63 -22.97 15.35
C GLU A 328 -33.66 -24.01 15.95
N ARG A 329 -34.15 -25.15 16.45
CA ARG A 329 -33.30 -26.28 16.87
C ARG A 329 -32.61 -26.95 15.67
N GLU A 330 -33.33 -27.17 14.58
CA GLU A 330 -32.82 -27.76 13.34
C GLU A 330 -31.74 -26.86 12.72
N LYS A 331 -32.04 -25.56 12.59
CA LYS A 331 -31.07 -24.55 12.18
C LYS A 331 -29.83 -24.49 13.08
N ASN A 332 -29.99 -24.66 14.40
CA ASN A 332 -28.85 -24.75 15.32
C ASN A 332 -27.98 -25.99 15.08
N LEU A 333 -28.61 -27.13 14.74
CA LEU A 333 -27.89 -28.35 14.39
C LEU A 333 -27.09 -28.15 13.09
N ASP A 334 -27.69 -27.55 12.08
CA ASP A 334 -27.02 -27.24 10.81
C ASP A 334 -25.83 -26.28 11.04
N LEU A 335 -26.02 -25.24 11.86
CA LEU A 335 -24.92 -24.34 12.24
C LEU A 335 -23.80 -25.06 13.00
N LYS A 336 -24.13 -26.01 13.89
CA LYS A 336 -23.13 -26.84 14.58
C LYS A 336 -22.37 -27.74 13.61
N GLN A 337 -23.04 -28.31 12.62
CA GLN A 337 -22.39 -29.10 11.58
C GLN A 337 -21.44 -28.25 10.74
N HIS A 338 -21.87 -27.08 10.28
CA HIS A 338 -21.01 -26.14 9.55
C HIS A 338 -19.80 -25.68 10.37
N ASN A 339 -19.98 -25.38 11.66
CA ASN A 339 -18.86 -25.04 12.53
C ASN A 339 -17.87 -26.20 12.69
N SER A 340 -18.35 -27.44 12.75
CA SER A 340 -17.49 -28.62 12.83
C SER A 340 -16.68 -28.81 11.53
N LEU A 341 -17.33 -28.69 10.37
CA LEU A 341 -16.66 -28.73 9.07
C LEU A 341 -15.63 -27.60 8.91
N LEU A 342 -15.95 -26.39 9.38
CA LEU A 342 -15.03 -25.26 9.36
C LEU A 342 -13.79 -25.52 10.24
N GLN A 343 -13.97 -26.16 11.39
CA GLN A 343 -12.87 -26.57 12.26
C GLN A 343 -11.99 -27.65 11.58
N GLU A 344 -12.60 -28.63 10.91
CA GLU A 344 -11.86 -29.65 10.15
C GLU A 344 -11.05 -29.04 9.00
N GLU A 345 -11.65 -28.15 8.20
CA GLU A 345 -10.96 -27.43 7.13
C GLU A 345 -9.85 -26.53 7.68
N SER A 346 -10.07 -25.86 8.82
CA SER A 346 -9.04 -25.06 9.50
C SER A 346 -7.84 -25.92 9.93
N LEU A 347 -8.09 -27.12 10.47
CA LEU A 347 -7.04 -28.07 10.83
C LEU A 347 -6.29 -28.58 9.59
N LYS A 348 -7.00 -28.88 8.51
CA LYS A 348 -6.42 -29.33 7.23
C LYS A 348 -5.49 -28.26 6.64
N ILE A 349 -5.95 -27.02 6.55
CA ILE A 349 -5.15 -25.88 6.10
C ILE A 349 -3.91 -25.71 6.99
N LYS A 350 -4.05 -25.89 8.31
CA LYS A 350 -2.92 -25.80 9.24
C LYS A 350 -1.87 -26.89 8.99
N ILE A 351 -2.29 -28.10 8.62
CA ILE A 351 -1.39 -29.20 8.26
C ILE A 351 -0.71 -28.92 6.91
N GLU A 352 -1.46 -28.48 5.90
CA GLU A 352 -0.93 -28.12 4.58
C GLU A 352 0.08 -26.96 4.68
N LEU A 353 -0.19 -25.96 5.52
CA LEU A 353 0.73 -24.87 5.80
C LEU A 353 2.04 -25.37 6.42
N LYS A 354 1.97 -26.26 7.42
CA LYS A 354 3.17 -26.86 8.03
C LYS A 354 3.97 -27.67 7.01
N GLN A 355 3.30 -28.43 6.14
CA GLN A 355 3.97 -29.15 5.06
C GLN A 355 4.62 -28.21 4.04
N ALA A 356 3.97 -27.12 3.66
CA ALA A 356 4.53 -26.12 2.76
C ALA A 356 5.75 -25.41 3.38
N GLN A 357 5.68 -25.07 4.68
CA GLN A 357 6.81 -24.51 5.43
C GLN A 357 8.00 -25.47 5.49
N GLN A 358 7.76 -26.77 5.73
CA GLN A 358 8.81 -27.78 5.73
C GLN A 358 9.46 -27.92 4.34
N LYS A 359 8.65 -27.98 3.27
CA LYS A 359 9.16 -28.03 1.89
C LYS A 359 9.99 -26.80 1.54
N LEU A 360 9.60 -25.63 2.02
CA LEU A 360 10.36 -24.40 1.83
C LEU A 360 11.72 -24.48 2.55
N LEU A 361 11.73 -24.95 3.81
CA LEU A 361 12.96 -25.14 4.57
C LEU A 361 13.92 -26.11 3.87
N ASP A 362 13.40 -27.23 3.38
CA ASP A 362 14.20 -28.23 2.66
C ASP A 362 14.72 -27.70 1.33
N SER A 363 13.90 -26.92 0.61
CA SER A 363 14.31 -26.20 -0.60
C SER A 363 15.42 -25.18 -0.31
N THR A 364 15.31 -24.39 0.77
CA THR A 364 16.36 -23.44 1.18
C THR A 364 17.68 -24.13 1.50
N LYS A 365 17.64 -25.28 2.19
CA LYS A 365 18.85 -26.09 2.45
C LYS A 365 19.48 -26.57 1.14
N MET A 366 18.67 -27.04 0.20
CA MET A 366 19.13 -27.44 -1.13
C MET A 366 19.73 -26.28 -1.93
N CYS A 367 19.11 -25.09 -1.91
CA CYS A 367 19.67 -23.90 -2.54
C CYS A 367 21.02 -23.51 -1.91
N SER A 368 21.16 -23.68 -0.59
CA SER A 368 22.42 -23.40 0.12
C SER A 368 23.52 -24.38 -0.30
N SER A 369 23.22 -25.68 -0.42
CA SER A 369 24.19 -26.68 -0.90
C SER A 369 24.58 -26.45 -2.37
N LEU A 370 23.61 -26.17 -3.24
CA LEU A 370 23.88 -25.85 -4.65
C LEU A 370 24.71 -24.56 -4.80
N THR A 371 24.48 -23.58 -3.93
CA THR A 371 25.29 -22.35 -3.90
C THR A 371 26.73 -22.65 -3.50
N ALA A 372 26.95 -23.51 -2.50
CA ALA A 372 28.29 -23.94 -2.10
C ALA A 372 29.00 -24.69 -3.23
N GLU A 373 28.30 -25.59 -3.93
CA GLU A 373 28.85 -26.36 -5.06
C GLU A 373 29.17 -25.48 -6.27
N ARG A 374 28.31 -24.49 -6.56
CA ARG A 374 28.58 -23.46 -7.58
C ARG A 374 29.84 -22.67 -7.23
N ASN A 375 29.98 -22.23 -5.98
CA ASN A 375 31.14 -21.47 -5.52
C ASN A 375 32.43 -22.30 -5.62
N HIS A 376 32.38 -23.58 -5.25
CA HIS A 376 33.49 -24.51 -5.40
C HIS A 376 33.89 -24.69 -6.88
N SER A 377 32.92 -24.94 -7.76
CA SER A 377 33.14 -25.06 -9.20
C SER A 377 33.75 -23.79 -9.80
N GLN A 378 33.28 -22.62 -9.37
CA GLN A 378 33.78 -21.34 -9.83
C GLN A 378 35.20 -21.04 -9.31
N GLN A 379 35.56 -21.51 -8.11
CA GLN A 379 36.93 -21.48 -7.63
C GLN A 379 37.83 -22.40 -8.46
N LYS A 380 37.36 -23.61 -8.79
CA LYS A 380 38.13 -24.55 -9.62
C LYS A 380 38.42 -24.00 -11.02
N ILE A 381 37.46 -23.29 -11.62
CA ILE A 381 37.67 -22.59 -12.91
C ILE A 381 38.79 -21.55 -12.78
N ARG A 382 38.78 -20.73 -11.73
CA ARG A 382 39.83 -19.71 -11.49
C ARG A 382 41.21 -20.33 -11.31
N GLU A 383 41.31 -21.47 -10.62
CA GLU A 383 42.58 -22.21 -10.48
C GLU A 383 43.10 -22.69 -11.83
N LEU A 384 42.23 -23.29 -12.65
CA LEU A 384 42.59 -23.79 -13.98
C LEU A 384 42.97 -22.66 -14.95
N GLU A 385 42.29 -21.51 -14.86
CA GLU A 385 42.66 -20.31 -15.63
C GLU A 385 44.07 -19.82 -15.25
N LEU A 386 44.40 -19.83 -13.96
CA LEU A 386 45.73 -19.45 -13.48
C LEU A 386 46.81 -20.43 -13.98
N GLU A 387 46.53 -21.73 -13.90
CA GLU A 387 47.43 -22.78 -14.38
C GLU A 387 47.66 -22.66 -15.90
N GLY A 388 46.60 -22.38 -16.67
CA GLY A 388 46.69 -22.10 -18.11
C GLY A 388 47.57 -20.89 -18.43
N LEU A 389 47.50 -19.81 -17.64
CA LEU A 389 48.38 -18.65 -17.80
C LEU A 389 49.85 -19.01 -17.53
N THR A 390 50.12 -19.82 -16.49
CA THR A 390 51.50 -20.26 -16.20
C THR A 390 52.07 -21.16 -17.29
N GLN A 391 51.26 -22.06 -17.86
CA GLN A 391 51.66 -22.87 -19.01
C GLN A 391 51.93 -22.02 -20.24
N ALA A 392 51.07 -21.04 -20.55
CA ALA A 392 51.29 -20.14 -21.67
C ALA A 392 52.60 -19.34 -21.53
N GLN A 393 52.93 -18.91 -20.31
CA GLN A 393 54.21 -18.23 -20.02
C GLN A 393 55.41 -19.17 -20.18
N SER A 394 55.29 -20.43 -19.74
CA SER A 394 56.31 -21.47 -19.94
C SER A 394 56.56 -21.74 -21.43
N ILE A 395 55.50 -21.96 -22.22
CA ILE A 395 55.58 -22.17 -23.68
C ILE A 395 56.25 -20.98 -24.36
N LYS A 396 55.92 -19.74 -23.96
CA LYS A 396 56.57 -18.55 -24.50
C LYS A 396 58.08 -18.53 -24.23
N SER A 397 58.51 -18.96 -23.04
CA SER A 397 59.93 -19.06 -22.70
C SER A 397 60.64 -20.18 -23.49
N GLN A 398 59.97 -21.32 -23.69
CA GLN A 398 60.46 -22.44 -24.49
C GLN A 398 60.62 -22.04 -25.97
N ASN A 399 59.65 -21.36 -26.55
CA ASN A 399 59.71 -20.85 -27.92
C ASN A 399 60.89 -19.89 -28.11
N ASN A 400 61.14 -18.99 -27.16
CA ASN A 400 62.31 -18.09 -27.19
C ASN A 400 63.65 -18.86 -27.19
N LEU A 401 63.74 -19.97 -26.46
CA LEU A 401 64.94 -20.82 -26.46
C LEU A 401 65.09 -21.60 -27.78
N GLN A 402 63.98 -22.10 -28.33
CA GLN A 402 63.96 -22.79 -29.62
C GLN A 402 64.33 -21.86 -30.78
N GLU A 403 63.88 -20.61 -30.73
CA GLU A 403 64.25 -19.57 -31.70
C GLU A 403 65.76 -19.26 -31.61
N LYS A 404 66.32 -19.10 -30.41
CA LYS A 404 67.76 -18.95 -30.20
C LYS A 404 68.55 -20.16 -30.72
N LEU A 405 68.05 -21.38 -30.50
CA LEU A 405 68.68 -22.59 -31.01
C LEU A 405 68.63 -22.66 -32.55
N ALA A 406 67.52 -22.28 -33.16
CA ALA A 406 67.39 -22.20 -34.62
C ALA A 406 68.34 -21.14 -35.19
N GLN A 407 68.51 -20.00 -34.51
CA GLN A 407 69.45 -18.96 -34.89
C GLN A 407 70.91 -19.44 -34.83
N GLU A 408 71.30 -20.17 -33.78
CA GLU A 408 72.64 -20.77 -33.70
C GLU A 408 72.84 -21.88 -34.73
N LYS A 409 71.82 -22.71 -34.99
CA LYS A 409 71.87 -23.70 -36.09
C LYS A 409 72.06 -23.05 -37.46
N SER A 410 71.40 -21.91 -37.72
CA SER A 410 71.60 -21.14 -38.95
C SER A 410 73.03 -20.62 -39.05
N LYS A 411 73.60 -20.08 -37.96
CA LYS A 411 75.00 -19.61 -37.96
C LYS A 411 76.00 -20.73 -38.16
N VAL A 412 75.75 -21.91 -37.58
CA VAL A 412 76.57 -23.11 -37.79
C VAL A 412 76.46 -23.57 -39.23
N ALA A 413 75.26 -23.62 -39.81
CA ALA A 413 75.06 -23.95 -41.22
C ALA A 413 75.76 -22.93 -42.16
N ASP A 414 75.72 -21.64 -41.84
CA ASP A 414 76.45 -20.60 -42.59
C ASP A 414 77.98 -20.74 -42.47
N ALA A 415 78.46 -21.15 -41.31
CA ALA A 415 79.89 -21.44 -41.08
C ALA A 415 80.32 -22.73 -41.78
N GLU A 416 79.52 -23.79 -41.73
CA GLU A 416 79.72 -25.05 -42.45
C GLU A 416 79.67 -24.82 -43.97
N ALA A 417 78.75 -24.00 -44.47
CA ALA A 417 78.69 -23.61 -45.88
C ALA A 417 79.94 -22.80 -46.30
N LYS A 418 80.48 -21.94 -45.42
CA LYS A 418 81.76 -21.27 -45.65
C LYS A 418 82.95 -22.23 -45.63
N ILE A 419 82.95 -23.22 -44.74
CA ILE A 419 84.00 -24.25 -44.69
C ILE A 419 83.94 -25.12 -45.95
N LEU A 420 82.74 -25.52 -46.38
CA LEU A 420 82.51 -26.25 -47.63
C LEU A 420 82.89 -25.42 -48.85
N ASP A 421 82.56 -24.12 -48.92
CA ASP A 421 82.97 -23.22 -50.00
C ASP A 421 84.50 -23.04 -50.05
N LEU A 422 85.17 -22.98 -48.90
CA LEU A 422 86.64 -22.93 -48.81
C LEU A 422 87.30 -24.27 -49.17
N GLN A 423 86.69 -25.41 -48.79
CA GLN A 423 87.12 -26.76 -49.19
C GLN A 423 86.88 -27.01 -50.69
N GLN A 424 85.75 -26.55 -51.23
CA GLN A 424 85.40 -26.65 -52.63
C GLN A 424 86.25 -25.72 -53.50
N LYS A 425 86.63 -24.53 -53.03
CA LYS A 425 87.62 -23.66 -53.68
C LYS A 425 89.04 -24.25 -53.66
N LEU A 426 89.37 -25.07 -52.66
CA LEU A 426 90.63 -25.80 -52.56
C LEU A 426 90.66 -27.04 -53.50
N GLU A 427 89.56 -27.77 -53.65
CA GLU A 427 89.42 -28.91 -54.57
C GLU A 427 89.20 -28.48 -56.03
N HIS A 428 88.47 -27.39 -56.28
CA HIS A 428 88.23 -26.83 -57.62
C HIS A 428 89.49 -26.14 -58.20
N ALA A 429 90.46 -25.77 -57.34
CA ALA A 429 91.81 -25.41 -57.76
C ALA A 429 92.65 -26.63 -58.22
N GLN A 430 92.24 -27.86 -57.89
CA GLN A 430 92.98 -29.10 -58.21
C GLN A 430 92.34 -29.99 -59.28
N LYS A 431 91.12 -29.71 -59.78
CA LYS A 431 90.47 -30.59 -60.79
C LYS A 431 89.64 -29.82 -61.83
N VAL A 432 90.11 -29.89 -63.07
CA VAL A 432 89.57 -29.32 -64.31
C VAL A 432 88.24 -29.96 -64.77
N SER A 433 87.30 -29.19 -65.34
CA SER A 433 86.68 -29.33 -66.71
C SER A 433 85.29 -28.66 -66.84
N LEU A 434 85.07 -27.85 -67.90
CA LEU A 434 83.98 -26.86 -68.06
C LEU A 434 82.93 -27.19 -69.14
N SER A 435 82.74 -28.47 -69.48
CA SER A 435 81.78 -28.98 -70.46
C SER A 435 80.29 -28.95 -70.08
N ASP A 436 79.93 -29.93 -69.24
CA ASP A 436 78.55 -30.38 -69.04
C ASP A 436 77.84 -29.64 -67.89
N THR A 437 78.62 -29.06 -66.98
CA THR A 437 78.15 -28.22 -65.87
C THR A 437 77.46 -26.94 -66.38
N TYR A 438 77.90 -26.43 -67.52
CA TYR A 438 77.37 -25.21 -68.14
C TYR A 438 75.95 -25.42 -68.72
N ILE A 439 75.71 -26.56 -69.37
CA ILE A 439 74.40 -26.85 -69.98
C ILE A 439 73.34 -27.19 -68.91
N LEU A 440 73.72 -27.92 -67.86
CA LEU A 440 72.82 -28.23 -66.74
C LEU A 440 72.49 -26.97 -65.92
N GLY A 441 73.48 -26.09 -65.69
CA GLY A 441 73.29 -24.82 -65.00
C GLY A 441 72.36 -23.86 -65.76
N MET A 442 72.48 -23.79 -67.08
CA MET A 442 71.58 -22.97 -67.91
C MET A 442 70.13 -23.47 -67.86
N LYS A 443 69.89 -24.78 -67.93
CA LYS A 443 68.53 -25.34 -67.78
C LYS A 443 67.93 -25.13 -66.39
N GLN A 444 68.74 -25.24 -65.33
CA GLN A 444 68.28 -24.96 -63.96
C GLN A 444 67.95 -23.47 -63.75
N LEU A 445 68.71 -22.56 -64.35
CA LEU A 445 68.43 -21.12 -64.31
C LEU A 445 67.14 -20.79 -65.06
N GLU A 446 66.91 -21.36 -66.25
CA GLU A 446 65.66 -21.17 -67.00
C GLU A 446 64.43 -21.66 -66.21
N GLN A 447 64.54 -22.78 -65.51
CA GLN A 447 63.45 -23.29 -64.67
C GLN A 447 63.20 -22.40 -63.44
N ARG A 448 64.26 -21.92 -62.78
CA ARG A 448 64.13 -20.95 -61.68
C ARG A 448 63.51 -19.63 -62.12
N ILE A 449 63.81 -19.17 -63.34
CA ILE A 449 63.19 -17.96 -63.91
C ILE A 449 61.69 -18.19 -64.13
N LYS A 450 61.28 -19.34 -64.67
CA LYS A 450 59.86 -19.69 -64.82
C LYS A 450 59.14 -19.76 -63.47
N GLU A 451 59.72 -20.43 -62.48
CA GLU A 451 59.16 -20.53 -61.14
C GLU A 451 59.06 -19.16 -60.46
N ALA A 452 60.07 -18.29 -60.63
CA ALA A 452 60.05 -16.93 -60.11
C ALA A 452 58.95 -16.08 -60.76
N LEU A 453 58.76 -16.17 -62.07
CA LEU A 453 57.68 -15.48 -62.78
C LEU A 453 56.29 -15.98 -62.35
N GLU A 454 56.15 -17.29 -62.17
CA GLU A 454 54.88 -17.89 -61.72
C GLU A 454 54.56 -17.52 -60.26
N ASN A 455 55.57 -17.46 -59.40
CA ASN A 455 55.43 -17.00 -58.02
C ASN A 455 55.10 -15.50 -57.96
N GLU A 456 55.75 -14.66 -58.78
CA GLU A 456 55.45 -13.23 -58.88
C GLU A 456 53.98 -13.02 -59.27
N ALA A 457 53.48 -13.76 -60.26
CA ALA A 457 52.07 -13.73 -60.68
C ALA A 457 51.12 -14.15 -59.54
N LYS A 458 51.44 -15.20 -58.79
CA LYS A 458 50.66 -15.64 -57.62
C LYS A 458 50.62 -14.58 -56.52
N THR A 459 51.74 -13.94 -56.19
CA THR A 459 51.76 -12.83 -55.22
C THR A 459 50.96 -11.61 -55.68
N LYS A 460 51.00 -11.26 -56.98
CA LYS A 460 50.17 -10.17 -57.52
C LYS A 460 48.68 -10.49 -57.41
N GLN A 461 48.27 -11.73 -57.67
CA GLN A 461 46.89 -12.17 -57.49
C GLN A 461 46.46 -12.08 -56.02
N GLN A 462 47.25 -12.62 -55.09
CA GLN A 462 46.96 -12.57 -53.65
C GLN A 462 46.86 -11.12 -53.15
N TYR A 463 47.72 -10.23 -53.62
CA TYR A 463 47.67 -8.81 -53.28
C TYR A 463 46.35 -8.15 -53.74
N GLN A 464 45.87 -8.46 -54.95
CA GLN A 464 44.58 -7.96 -55.44
C GLN A 464 43.40 -8.50 -54.62
N GLU A 465 43.40 -9.81 -54.32
CA GLU A 465 42.38 -10.43 -53.46
C GLU A 465 42.34 -9.79 -52.07
N GLU A 466 43.50 -9.50 -51.48
CA GLU A 466 43.61 -8.84 -50.18
C GLU A 466 43.11 -7.38 -50.24
N GLN A 467 43.37 -6.66 -51.33
CA GLN A 467 42.81 -5.32 -51.57
C GLN A 467 41.28 -5.34 -51.71
N HIS A 468 40.72 -6.37 -52.35
CA HIS A 468 39.27 -6.57 -52.41
C HIS A 468 38.69 -6.89 -51.02
N LYS A 469 39.33 -7.76 -50.24
CA LYS A 469 38.92 -8.07 -48.85
C LYS A 469 38.97 -6.84 -47.96
N ARG A 470 40.03 -6.02 -48.03
CA ARG A 470 40.14 -4.76 -47.28
C ARG A 470 39.02 -3.78 -47.64
N ARG A 471 38.65 -3.66 -48.92
CA ARG A 471 37.52 -2.82 -49.35
C ARG A 471 36.19 -3.33 -48.77
N LEU A 472 35.96 -4.65 -48.80
CA LEU A 472 34.76 -5.25 -48.22
C LEU A 472 34.68 -5.05 -46.70
N LEU A 473 35.79 -5.29 -45.98
CA LEU A 473 35.88 -5.02 -44.54
C LEU A 473 35.64 -3.54 -44.22
N GLY A 474 36.16 -2.62 -45.04
CA GLY A 474 35.90 -1.18 -44.88
C GLY A 474 34.42 -0.81 -45.05
N GLN A 475 33.70 -1.48 -45.94
CA GLN A 475 32.25 -1.31 -46.08
C GLN A 475 31.49 -1.87 -44.86
N ASN A 476 31.87 -3.06 -44.40
CA ASN A 476 31.28 -3.67 -43.20
C ASN A 476 31.50 -2.82 -41.94
N LEU A 477 32.68 -2.23 -41.79
CA LEU A 477 33.00 -1.36 -40.65
C LEU A 477 32.14 -0.08 -40.65
N LYS A 478 31.90 0.52 -41.83
CA LYS A 478 30.99 1.66 -41.99
C LYS A 478 29.54 1.29 -41.66
N GLU A 479 29.08 0.12 -42.10
CA GLU A 479 27.74 -0.37 -41.79
C GLU A 479 27.58 -0.65 -40.28
N LEU A 480 28.55 -1.31 -39.66
CA LEU A 480 28.58 -1.51 -38.20
C LEU A 480 28.57 -0.17 -37.45
N GLN A 481 29.36 0.81 -37.89
CA GLN A 481 29.37 2.13 -37.27
C GLN A 481 28.00 2.84 -37.38
N LYS A 482 27.29 2.65 -38.49
CA LYS A 482 25.92 3.15 -38.67
C LYS A 482 24.95 2.44 -37.71
N GLN A 483 25.05 1.12 -37.56
CA GLN A 483 24.23 0.36 -36.62
C GLN A 483 24.48 0.77 -35.16
N VAL A 484 25.75 0.94 -34.77
CA VAL A 484 26.11 1.44 -33.43
C VAL A 484 25.50 2.82 -33.18
N ARG A 485 25.56 3.73 -34.15
CA ARG A 485 24.93 5.06 -34.02
C ARG A 485 23.41 4.97 -33.83
N ILE A 486 22.73 4.15 -34.62
CA ILE A 486 21.28 3.92 -34.48
C ILE A 486 20.93 3.34 -33.11
N LEU A 487 21.72 2.38 -32.60
CA LEU A 487 21.51 1.79 -31.28
C LEU A 487 21.73 2.81 -30.16
N GLN A 488 22.73 3.69 -30.31
CA GLN A 488 23.02 4.75 -29.36
C GLN A 488 21.89 5.79 -29.34
N ASP A 489 21.36 6.18 -30.49
CA ASP A 489 20.19 7.07 -30.59
C ASP A 489 18.95 6.44 -29.94
N LYS A 490 18.70 5.15 -30.17
CA LYS A 490 17.62 4.40 -29.51
C LYS A 490 17.81 4.34 -27.99
N ARG A 491 19.03 4.10 -27.52
CA ARG A 491 19.35 4.12 -26.09
C ARG A 491 19.03 5.48 -25.48
N ASN A 492 19.46 6.57 -26.12
CA ASN A 492 19.20 7.92 -25.64
C ASN A 492 17.70 8.23 -25.63
N GLN A 493 16.94 7.82 -26.65
CA GLN A 493 15.48 7.95 -26.65
C GLN A 493 14.84 7.18 -25.49
N LEU A 494 15.26 5.94 -25.23
CA LEU A 494 14.76 5.15 -24.12
C LEU A 494 15.08 5.82 -22.77
N GLU A 495 16.27 6.35 -22.60
CA GLU A 495 16.70 7.07 -21.39
C GLU A 495 15.84 8.32 -21.13
N ILE A 496 15.57 9.11 -22.19
CA ILE A 496 14.64 10.25 -22.11
C ILE A 496 13.24 9.77 -21.72
N THR A 497 12.68 8.74 -22.38
CA THR A 497 11.34 8.25 -22.04
C THR A 497 11.26 7.68 -20.63
N ASN A 498 12.32 7.01 -20.16
CA ASN A 498 12.38 6.47 -18.81
C ASN A 498 12.43 7.59 -17.77
N SER A 499 13.24 8.64 -17.99
CA SER A 499 13.26 9.82 -17.12
C SER A 499 11.89 10.52 -17.06
N GLN A 500 11.19 10.64 -18.19
CA GLN A 500 9.84 11.21 -18.25
C GLN A 500 8.81 10.35 -17.50
N GLN A 501 8.90 9.02 -17.63
CA GLN A 501 8.05 8.09 -16.88
C GLN A 501 8.32 8.18 -15.38
N GLN A 502 9.59 8.25 -14.98
CA GLN A 502 9.98 8.40 -13.58
C GLN A 502 9.41 9.69 -12.98
N SER A 503 9.49 10.82 -13.69
CA SER A 503 8.89 12.08 -13.25
C SER A 503 7.36 11.99 -13.11
N ARG A 504 6.68 11.30 -14.04
CA ARG A 504 5.23 11.06 -13.94
C ARG A 504 4.86 10.19 -12.74
N ILE A 505 5.66 9.16 -12.45
CA ILE A 505 5.46 8.31 -11.26
C ILE A 505 5.60 9.16 -9.99
N GLN A 506 6.64 9.98 -9.90
CA GLN A 506 6.83 10.88 -8.75
C GLN A 506 5.68 11.87 -8.58
N GLU A 507 5.16 12.41 -9.68
CA GLU A 507 3.99 13.29 -9.67
C GLU A 507 2.72 12.56 -9.18
N GLN A 508 2.50 11.32 -9.64
CA GLN A 508 1.39 10.48 -9.20
C GLN A 508 1.53 10.07 -7.72
N GLU A 509 2.74 9.76 -7.25
CA GLU A 509 3.01 9.47 -5.83
C GLU A 509 2.73 10.68 -4.93
N ALA A 510 3.07 11.89 -5.38
CA ALA A 510 2.74 13.12 -4.66
C ALA A 510 1.23 13.36 -4.58
N GLN A 511 0.51 13.13 -5.68
CA GLN A 511 -0.96 13.22 -5.71
C GLN A 511 -1.63 12.17 -4.81
N LEU A 512 -1.11 10.93 -4.78
CA LEU A 512 -1.61 9.88 -3.89
C LEU A 512 -1.42 10.25 -2.42
N LYS A 513 -0.26 10.78 -2.05
CA LYS A 513 -0.01 11.27 -0.67
C LYS A 513 -0.99 12.37 -0.26
N GLN A 514 -1.30 13.29 -1.18
CA GLN A 514 -2.30 14.34 -0.91
C GLN A 514 -3.70 13.74 -0.71
N LEU A 515 -4.11 12.80 -1.56
CA LEU A 515 -5.41 12.12 -1.44
C LEU A 515 -5.51 11.29 -0.15
N GLU A 516 -4.43 10.63 0.28
CA GLU A 516 -4.37 9.90 1.55
C GLU A 516 -4.53 10.84 2.75
N GLU A 517 -3.92 12.02 2.71
CA GLU A 517 -4.06 13.02 3.76
C GLU A 517 -5.47 13.64 3.80
N GLU A 518 -6.09 13.88 2.65
CA GLU A 518 -7.49 14.30 2.57
C GLU A 518 -8.45 13.22 3.09
N LYS A 519 -8.19 11.95 2.75
CA LYS A 519 -8.93 10.81 3.29
C LYS A 519 -8.81 10.76 4.81
N ARG A 520 -7.61 10.89 5.38
CA ARG A 520 -7.38 10.92 6.84
C ARG A 520 -8.19 12.02 7.51
N LYS A 521 -8.17 13.25 6.96
CA LYS A 521 -9.00 14.37 7.45
C LYS A 521 -10.50 14.05 7.38
N SER A 522 -10.96 13.44 6.30
CA SER A 522 -12.37 13.04 6.16
C SER A 522 -12.79 11.97 7.19
N GLU A 523 -11.91 11.03 7.51
CA GLU A 523 -12.13 10.01 8.53
C GLU A 523 -12.20 10.63 9.94
N GLU A 524 -11.33 11.59 10.24
CA GLU A 524 -11.38 12.38 11.49
C GLU A 524 -12.70 13.17 11.62
N HIS A 525 -13.18 13.77 10.53
CA HIS A 525 -14.48 14.45 10.51
C HIS A 525 -15.65 13.46 10.71
N LEU A 526 -15.61 12.28 10.08
CA LEU A 526 -16.61 11.24 10.29
C LEU A 526 -16.65 10.75 11.74
N LYS A 527 -15.47 10.57 12.36
CA LYS A 527 -15.37 10.21 13.78
C LYS A 527 -15.98 11.29 14.67
N SER A 528 -15.62 12.56 14.44
CA SER A 528 -16.19 13.70 15.17
C SER A 528 -17.72 13.80 15.02
N ASN A 529 -18.24 13.58 13.80
CA ASN A 529 -19.68 13.56 13.54
C ASN A 529 -20.39 12.40 14.24
N ARG A 530 -19.76 11.22 14.34
CA ARG A 530 -20.29 10.09 15.11
C ARG A 530 -20.39 10.46 16.60
N GLU A 531 -19.33 11.02 17.18
CA GLU A 531 -19.32 11.46 18.58
C GLU A 531 -20.38 12.55 18.86
N LEU A 532 -20.56 13.51 17.94
CA LEU A 532 -21.63 14.50 18.04
C LEU A 532 -23.02 13.87 17.96
N SER A 533 -23.21 12.88 17.08
CA SER A 533 -24.47 12.16 16.93
C SER A 533 -24.82 11.37 18.19
N GLU A 534 -23.82 10.73 18.82
CA GLU A 534 -23.97 10.05 20.12
C GLU A 534 -24.33 11.03 21.24
N LYS A 535 -23.70 12.20 21.29
CA LYS A 535 -24.07 13.26 22.25
C LYS A 535 -25.51 13.74 22.04
N ILE A 536 -25.92 13.94 20.78
CA ILE A 536 -27.29 14.35 20.45
C ILE A 536 -28.29 13.26 20.86
N SER A 537 -27.99 11.98 20.62
CA SER A 537 -28.89 10.89 21.02
C SER A 537 -29.02 10.79 22.55
N GLY A 538 -27.91 10.97 23.28
CA GLY A 538 -27.91 11.05 24.74
C GLY A 538 -28.78 12.20 25.26
N LEU A 539 -28.60 13.41 24.73
CA LEU A 539 -29.42 14.58 25.08
C LEU A 539 -30.91 14.38 24.73
N GLN A 540 -31.22 13.74 23.61
CA GLN A 540 -32.60 13.41 23.25
C GLN A 540 -33.23 12.42 24.22
N GLN A 541 -32.47 11.44 24.71
CA GLN A 541 -32.93 10.48 25.72
C GLN A 541 -33.17 11.17 27.07
N GLU A 542 -32.26 12.04 27.50
CA GLU A 542 -32.40 12.83 28.73
C GLU A 542 -33.63 13.76 28.65
N LYS A 543 -33.82 14.45 27.52
CA LYS A 543 -35.03 15.26 27.30
C LYS A 543 -36.31 14.42 27.41
N LYS A 544 -36.34 13.20 26.86
CA LYS A 544 -37.50 12.31 26.98
C LYS A 544 -37.74 11.90 28.42
N ALA A 545 -36.70 11.52 29.14
CA ALA A 545 -36.78 11.17 30.57
C ALA A 545 -37.33 12.35 31.40
N LEU A 546 -36.81 13.56 31.19
CA LEU A 546 -37.31 14.77 31.85
C LEU A 546 -38.79 15.05 31.52
N CYS A 547 -39.20 14.89 30.25
CA CYS A 547 -40.61 15.04 29.88
C CYS A 547 -41.51 14.02 30.59
N GLU A 548 -41.05 12.77 30.77
CA GLU A 548 -41.76 11.76 31.51
C GLU A 548 -41.88 12.13 33.00
N GLU A 549 -40.80 12.61 33.62
CA GLU A 549 -40.80 13.13 35.00
C GLU A 549 -41.77 14.31 35.17
N TYR A 550 -41.69 15.32 34.29
CA TYR A 550 -42.64 16.45 34.29
C TYR A 550 -44.08 15.96 34.13
N GLY A 551 -44.33 14.97 33.27
CA GLY A 551 -45.63 14.34 33.12
C GLY A 551 -46.12 13.64 34.40
N GLN A 552 -45.22 13.01 35.15
CA GLN A 552 -45.55 12.42 36.45
C GLN A 552 -45.87 13.48 37.50
N PHE A 553 -45.10 14.57 37.58
CA PHE A 553 -45.39 15.68 38.49
C PHE A 553 -46.74 16.33 38.20
N LEU A 554 -47.10 16.53 36.94
CA LEU A 554 -48.42 17.04 36.55
C LEU A 554 -49.55 16.12 37.03
N LYS A 555 -49.41 14.80 36.85
CA LYS A 555 -50.40 13.83 37.37
C LYS A 555 -50.52 13.90 38.89
N GLN A 556 -49.41 14.04 39.62
CA GLN A 556 -49.43 14.21 41.08
C GLN A 556 -50.14 15.51 41.48
N LEU A 557 -49.87 16.62 40.77
CA LEU A 557 -50.53 17.90 41.00
C LEU A 557 -52.04 17.81 40.76
N ASP A 558 -52.48 17.17 39.68
CA ASP A 558 -53.90 16.96 39.37
C ASP A 558 -54.62 16.16 40.47
N VAL A 559 -53.95 15.14 41.03
CA VAL A 559 -54.48 14.40 42.20
C VAL A 559 -54.60 15.32 43.40
N HIS A 560 -53.57 16.12 43.70
CA HIS A 560 -53.60 17.05 44.83
C HIS A 560 -54.72 18.10 44.69
N VAL A 561 -54.88 18.68 43.50
CA VAL A 561 -55.95 19.64 43.18
C VAL A 561 -57.33 19.00 43.35
N ARG A 562 -57.52 17.75 42.89
CA ARG A 562 -58.78 17.01 43.10
C ARG A 562 -59.10 16.84 44.58
N ILE A 563 -58.14 16.39 45.39
CA ILE A 563 -58.31 16.23 46.85
C ILE A 563 -58.67 17.56 47.52
N CYS A 564 -57.99 18.66 47.16
CA CYS A 564 -58.29 19.99 47.69
C CYS A 564 -59.69 20.46 47.31
N ASN A 565 -60.10 20.23 46.06
CA ASN A 565 -61.45 20.56 45.59
C ASN A 565 -62.52 19.74 46.32
N GLU A 566 -62.31 18.44 46.52
CA GLU A 566 -63.21 17.57 47.28
C GLU A 566 -63.37 18.05 48.73
N LYS A 567 -62.26 18.38 49.42
CA LYS A 567 -62.30 18.97 50.76
C LYS A 567 -63.11 20.27 50.77
N ARG A 568 -62.86 21.17 49.81
CA ARG A 568 -63.62 22.43 49.67
C ARG A 568 -65.11 22.17 49.46
N HIS A 569 -65.49 21.23 48.60
CA HIS A 569 -66.89 20.84 48.38
C HIS A 569 -67.53 20.28 49.65
N HIS A 570 -66.82 19.44 50.40
CA HIS A 570 -67.29 18.90 51.68
C HIS A 570 -67.54 19.99 52.71
N HIS A 571 -66.60 20.94 52.86
CA HIS A 571 -66.78 22.09 53.76
C HIS A 571 -67.95 22.97 53.32
N LYS A 572 -68.09 23.25 52.02
CA LYS A 572 -69.24 23.99 51.47
C LYS A 572 -70.56 23.30 51.81
N ALA A 573 -70.64 21.96 51.63
CA ALA A 573 -71.84 21.19 51.97
C ALA A 573 -72.13 21.18 53.48
N LYS A 574 -71.10 21.05 54.34
CA LYS A 574 -71.25 21.18 55.80
C LYS A 574 -71.80 22.55 56.20
N LEU A 575 -71.27 23.63 55.61
CA LEU A 575 -71.74 24.99 55.87
C LEU A 575 -73.18 25.19 55.40
N CYS A 576 -73.56 24.71 54.21
CA CYS A 576 -74.96 24.75 53.76
C CYS A 576 -75.89 24.06 54.77
N ARG A 577 -75.55 22.86 55.25
CA ARG A 577 -76.36 22.17 56.27
C ARG A 577 -76.47 22.94 57.59
N VAL A 578 -75.44 23.67 57.99
CA VAL A 578 -75.51 24.54 59.19
C VAL A 578 -76.41 25.74 58.92
N LYS A 579 -76.22 26.41 57.78
CA LYS A 579 -77.03 27.54 57.33
C LYS A 579 -78.52 27.17 57.29
N ASP A 580 -78.88 26.07 56.64
CA ASP A 580 -80.27 25.64 56.50
C ASP A 580 -80.92 25.35 57.86
N ARG A 581 -80.17 24.74 58.80
CA ARG A 581 -80.63 24.54 60.19
C ARG A 581 -80.85 25.86 60.93
N LEU A 582 -79.97 26.84 60.73
CA LEU A 582 -80.13 28.17 61.33
C LEU A 582 -81.32 28.92 60.71
N SER A 583 -81.45 28.91 59.38
CA SER A 583 -82.61 29.47 58.67
C SER A 583 -83.91 28.87 59.21
N HIS A 584 -84.00 27.54 59.35
CA HIS A 584 -85.19 26.90 59.91
C HIS A 584 -85.46 27.31 61.38
N LYS A 585 -84.42 27.44 62.21
CA LYS A 585 -84.58 27.95 63.58
C LYS A 585 -85.06 29.41 63.60
N VAL A 586 -84.58 30.24 62.69
CA VAL A 586 -85.02 31.63 62.53
C VAL A 586 -86.49 31.66 62.09
N GLU A 587 -86.88 30.89 61.08
CA GLU A 587 -88.28 30.77 60.65
C GLU A 587 -89.22 30.33 61.80
N LEU A 588 -88.79 29.37 62.63
CA LEU A 588 -89.56 28.96 63.81
C LEU A 588 -89.67 30.07 64.86
N ARG A 589 -88.59 30.83 65.09
CA ARG A 589 -88.60 32.00 65.98
C ARG A 589 -89.50 33.10 65.44
N ASP A 590 -89.44 33.39 64.15
CA ASP A 590 -90.26 34.42 63.50
C ASP A 590 -91.75 34.05 63.59
N LYS A 591 -92.11 32.79 63.31
CA LYS A 591 -93.48 32.29 63.54
C LYS A 591 -93.92 32.44 64.99
N ARG A 592 -93.04 32.19 65.96
CA ARG A 592 -93.35 32.39 67.38
C ARG A 592 -93.50 33.86 67.75
N ILE A 593 -92.66 34.73 67.19
CA ILE A 593 -92.76 36.18 67.36
C ILE A 593 -94.10 36.66 66.80
N GLU A 594 -94.48 36.25 65.59
CA GLU A 594 -95.75 36.60 64.95
C GLU A 594 -96.95 36.15 65.81
N GLN A 595 -96.92 34.94 66.37
CA GLN A 595 -97.92 34.47 67.34
C GLN A 595 -98.01 35.40 68.56
N LEU A 596 -96.88 35.70 69.20
CA LEU A 596 -96.82 36.57 70.38
C LEU A 596 -97.28 38.00 70.07
N GLU A 597 -96.92 38.54 68.90
CA GLU A 597 -97.38 39.84 68.44
C GLU A 597 -98.90 39.88 68.25
N ASN A 598 -99.50 38.81 67.72
CA ASN A 598 -100.94 38.67 67.60
C ASN A 598 -101.64 38.53 68.96
N GLU A 599 -101.06 37.77 69.91
CA GLU A 599 -101.52 37.71 71.29
C GLU A 599 -101.49 39.10 71.96
N ILE A 600 -100.38 39.83 71.84
CA ILE A 600 -100.24 41.21 72.34
C ILE A 600 -101.28 42.12 71.70
N ARG A 601 -101.52 42.02 70.38
CA ARG A 601 -102.53 42.80 69.66
C ARG A 601 -103.93 42.53 70.20
N GLY A 602 -104.28 41.27 70.43
CA GLY A 602 -105.56 40.88 71.04
C GLY A 602 -105.72 41.38 72.47
N LEU A 603 -104.68 41.28 73.31
CA LEU A 603 -104.68 41.81 74.66
C LEU A 603 -104.83 43.34 74.69
N ARG A 604 -104.17 44.06 73.77
CA ARG A 604 -104.35 45.51 73.62
C ARG A 604 -105.79 45.87 73.28
N GLN A 605 -106.42 45.18 72.32
CA GLN A 605 -107.83 45.40 71.97
C GLN A 605 -108.77 45.13 73.16
N GLN A 606 -108.52 44.09 73.96
CA GLN A 606 -109.30 43.86 75.18
C GLN A 606 -109.10 44.96 76.22
N MET A 607 -107.87 45.44 76.40
CA MET A 607 -107.57 46.56 77.29
C MET A 607 -108.28 47.84 76.82
N GLU A 608 -108.28 48.14 75.52
CA GLU A 608 -109.02 49.27 74.94
C GLU A 608 -110.53 49.14 75.19
N LYS A 609 -111.12 47.96 75.00
CA LYS A 609 -112.55 47.71 75.34
C LYS A 609 -112.83 47.90 76.83
N LYS A 610 -111.97 47.37 77.72
CA LYS A 610 -112.10 47.56 79.17
C LYS A 610 -112.00 49.03 79.55
N LYS A 611 -111.07 49.78 78.93
CA LYS A 611 -110.91 51.21 79.12
C LYS A 611 -112.14 51.97 78.64
N ALA A 612 -112.67 51.66 77.45
CA ALA A 612 -113.90 52.27 76.93
C ALA A 612 -115.10 52.00 77.85
N PHE A 613 -115.25 50.76 78.34
CA PHE A 613 -116.28 50.42 79.33
C PHE A 613 -116.08 51.20 80.65
N GLN A 614 -114.84 51.30 81.13
CA GLN A 614 -114.53 52.10 82.32
C GLN A 614 -114.85 53.58 82.11
N ASP A 615 -114.55 54.14 80.93
CA ASP A 615 -114.88 55.51 80.56
C ASP A 615 -116.40 55.71 80.50
N GLU A 616 -117.17 54.73 79.99
CA GLU A 616 -118.64 54.74 79.98
C GLU A 616 -119.23 54.67 81.39
N VAL A 617 -118.73 53.78 82.26
CA VAL A 617 -119.11 53.73 83.68
C VAL A 617 -118.78 55.06 84.37
N THR A 618 -117.63 55.66 84.05
CA THR A 618 -117.24 56.96 84.59
C THR A 618 -118.18 58.06 84.12
N ALA A 619 -118.57 58.05 82.84
CA ALA A 619 -119.56 58.98 82.29
C ALA A 619 -120.94 58.81 82.94
N GLN A 620 -121.42 57.57 83.09
CA GLN A 620 -122.68 57.28 83.79
C GLN A 620 -122.64 57.72 85.25
N ASN A 621 -121.54 57.46 85.97
CA ASN A 621 -121.35 57.94 87.34
C ASN A 621 -121.39 59.48 87.41
N ASN A 622 -120.79 60.18 86.45
CA ASN A 622 -120.86 61.64 86.38
C ASN A 622 -122.29 62.15 86.14
N ILE A 623 -123.07 61.48 85.28
CA ILE A 623 -124.50 61.81 85.06
C ILE A 623 -125.29 61.59 86.35
N LEU A 624 -125.13 60.43 87.00
CA LEU A 624 -125.80 60.12 88.27
C LEU A 624 -125.42 61.11 89.37
N LEU A 625 -124.15 61.53 89.44
CA LEU A 625 -123.72 62.60 90.36
C LEU A 625 -124.39 63.94 90.04
N LEU A 626 -124.56 64.28 88.76
CA LEU A 626 -125.27 65.49 88.33
C LEU A 626 -126.76 65.42 88.68
N GLU A 627 -127.42 64.29 88.44
CA GLU A 627 -128.81 64.05 88.84
C GLU A 627 -128.97 64.09 90.36
N LYS A 628 -128.07 63.46 91.11
CA LYS A 628 -128.02 63.55 92.57
C LYS A 628 -127.91 65.00 93.02
N ARG A 629 -127.05 65.83 92.38
CA ARG A 629 -126.97 67.27 92.66
C ARG A 629 -128.28 67.99 92.35
N LYS A 630 -128.91 67.73 91.19
CA LYS A 630 -130.21 68.34 90.82
C LYS A 630 -131.35 67.95 91.76
N LEU A 631 -131.42 66.69 92.18
CA LEU A 631 -132.41 66.23 93.16
C LEU A 631 -132.16 66.85 94.53
N LEU A 632 -130.89 66.96 94.96
CA LEU A 632 -130.54 67.74 96.15
C LEU A 632 -130.99 69.19 96.03
N GLU A 633 -130.76 69.83 94.88
CA GLU A 633 -131.18 71.20 94.61
C GLU A 633 -132.72 71.35 94.69
N GLN A 634 -133.48 70.42 94.11
CA GLN A 634 -134.93 70.36 94.24
C GLN A 634 -135.40 70.13 95.67
N VAL A 635 -134.73 69.28 96.45
CA VAL A 635 -135.03 69.08 97.87
C VAL A 635 -134.75 70.36 98.66
N THR A 636 -133.62 71.03 98.40
CA THR A 636 -133.32 72.31 99.04
C THR A 636 -134.27 73.41 98.62
N GLU A 637 -134.76 73.44 97.37
CA GLU A 637 -135.81 74.34 96.91
C GLU A 637 -137.16 74.02 97.57
N GLN A 638 -137.53 72.74 97.71
CA GLN A 638 -138.72 72.35 98.45
C GLN A 638 -138.61 72.69 99.94
N GLU A 639 -137.43 72.54 100.55
CA GLU A 639 -137.16 72.99 101.92
C GLU A 639 -137.22 74.51 102.03
N LEU A 640 -136.69 75.27 101.06
CA LEU A 640 -136.82 76.73 100.99
C LEU A 640 -138.28 77.15 100.82
N ILE A 641 -139.04 76.49 99.96
CA ILE A 641 -140.48 76.73 99.80
C ILE A 641 -141.22 76.40 101.09
N ARG A 642 -140.88 75.29 101.77
CA ARG A 642 -141.49 74.88 103.04
C ARG A 642 -141.13 75.86 104.17
N ASN A 643 -139.88 76.30 104.26
CA ASN A 643 -139.42 77.32 105.19
C ASN A 643 -140.05 78.69 104.89
N ASN A 644 -140.15 79.10 103.63
CA ASN A 644 -140.84 80.32 103.23
C ASN A 644 -142.34 80.26 103.58
N LYS A 645 -142.98 79.10 103.44
CA LYS A 645 -144.37 78.88 103.88
C LYS A 645 -144.50 79.03 105.40
N LEU A 646 -143.57 78.46 106.18
CA LEU A 646 -143.50 78.65 107.63
C LEU A 646 -143.24 80.11 108.03
N ILE A 647 -142.35 80.81 107.32
CA ILE A 647 -142.05 82.24 107.53
C ILE A 647 -143.29 83.08 107.23
N ILE A 648 -143.98 82.85 106.11
CA ILE A 648 -145.24 83.53 105.75
C ILE A 648 -146.31 83.27 106.81
N SER A 649 -146.47 82.03 107.28
CA SER A 649 -147.37 81.72 108.41
C SER A 649 -146.97 82.44 109.70
N SER A 650 -145.66 82.57 109.99
CA SER A 650 -145.16 83.31 111.15
C SER A 650 -145.36 84.83 111.05
N VAL A 651 -145.32 85.38 109.83
CA VAL A 651 -145.55 86.81 109.55
C VAL A 651 -147.05 87.11 109.60
N GLN A 652 -147.91 86.20 109.15
CA GLN A 652 -149.38 86.30 109.33
C GLN A 652 -149.78 86.31 110.81
N ILE A 653 -149.15 85.47 111.65
CA ILE A 653 -149.38 85.46 113.10
C ILE A 653 -148.84 86.75 113.76
N ARG A 654 -147.66 87.25 113.35
CA ARG A 654 -147.12 88.53 113.84
C ARG A 654 -147.96 89.74 113.42
N LYS A 655 -148.53 89.74 112.21
CA LYS A 655 -149.46 90.79 111.74
C LYS A 655 -150.75 90.80 112.56
N GLN A 656 -151.24 89.64 113.00
CA GLN A 656 -152.40 89.56 113.90
C GLN A 656 -152.08 89.99 115.34
N PHE A 657 -150.83 89.91 115.78
CA PHE A 657 -150.39 90.32 117.13
C PHE A 657 -150.08 91.82 117.27
N VAL A 658 -149.73 92.51 116.16
CA VAL A 658 -149.40 93.96 116.19
C VAL A 658 -150.64 94.86 116.20
N THR A 659 -151.79 94.41 115.71
CA THR A 659 -153.04 95.20 115.74
C THR A 659 -153.77 95.21 117.10
N SER A 660 -153.35 94.42 118.09
CA SER A 660 -153.96 94.40 119.43
C SER A 660 -153.21 95.22 120.50
N LEU A 661 -152.17 95.98 120.13
CA LEU A 661 -151.34 96.75 121.07
C LEU A 661 -151.01 98.18 120.58
N ASN A 662 -152.01 98.93 120.10
CA ASN A 662 -151.90 100.40 120.04
C ASN A 662 -153.27 101.09 120.08
N LEU A 663 -153.59 101.62 121.27
CA LEU A 663 -154.45 102.77 121.51
C LEU A 663 -153.63 103.74 122.37
N ASN A 664 -153.18 104.82 121.74
CA ASN A 664 -152.74 106.14 122.24
C ASN A 664 -151.96 106.79 121.07
N TYR A 665 -152.56 107.55 120.16
CA TYR A 665 -153.84 108.27 120.16
C TYR A 665 -154.90 107.66 119.25
#